data_AF-G2FFA4-F1
#
_entry.id   AF-G2FFA4-F1
#
_cell.length_a   1.000
_cell.length_b   1.000
_cell.length_c   1.000
_cell.angle_alpha   90.00
_cell.angle_beta   90.00
_cell.angle_gamma   90.00
#
_symmetry.space_group_name_H-M   'P 1'
#
loop_
_entity.id
_entity.type
_entity.pdbx_description
1 polymer ?
#
loop_
_entity_poly.entity_id
_entity_poly.type
_entity_poly.pdbx_seq_one_letter_code
_entity_poly.pdbx_strand_id
1 'polypeptide(L)'
;MDLVYSASSNLRDPVGPASINTTSFNGPGIFKSNFWEITDSGNTQGALGYASLYPSVLAVGLDSLCDPNPAIGCPSVLTAAFDPIPGDLGIPVPDPAHLPGLVVGQQAMPSAVNHTPFITSPFSANEPQPFDRFDVDLPFFTALPIGTTVLGVNWFAADGIPMLPVDDLGQSNAYPLMKVSAISKGMAPHITNNVLASTEVVLPVASEADCQGCHADPADFGNGAAANFASVSNYADGTPWEVMLTADAPGPEPLLNAAKINVLRLHDAKHGANYTSSIDTSPLPCTSGSEASCLDVRRNIQCSQCHYSPALDLAQIGPVDEPEQGIHGRQQTRHISMSRTMHGHHGEFTDLFPEMPAPSDPARTPELQAQVLQESCYQCHPGKRTQCLRGAMASGGVVCQDCHGNMKQVGNDFSEGLPGGTGLDLTRRVPWANEPQCQACHIGDVLTIAQADTSDFELAVDGIRLRQTYRKSDATAASLPFISAPGSRFAEDQGLYRLSKGHGGVMCEGCHGSTHAIWPVQPDGDDVNSPFLANDNLAAIGLQGHTGTITECDTCHAPGSLGLTLDGPHGMHPVNDPNWTHRHESVAEQNPNSCRACHGSNGEGSVLARTADLRILESHDKQPDGSKQITLSRDTEVSCTLCHENKL
;
A
#
# COMPACT_ATOMS: atom_id res chain seq x y z
N MET A 1 16.45 -22.23 6.31
CA MET A 1 15.35 -21.92 7.23
C MET A 1 14.05 -22.06 6.46
N ASP A 2 12.96 -22.30 7.17
CA ASP A 2 11.62 -22.12 6.61
C ASP A 2 11.02 -20.84 7.24
N LEU A 3 10.04 -20.23 6.56
CA LEU A 3 9.33 -19.06 7.08
C LEU A 3 7.88 -19.44 7.31
N VAL A 4 7.34 -19.00 8.44
CA VAL A 4 5.93 -19.17 8.79
C VAL A 4 5.32 -17.85 9.26
N TYR A 5 4.01 -17.72 9.12
CA TYR A 5 3.24 -16.59 9.60
C TYR A 5 2.07 -17.02 10.48
N SER A 6 1.72 -16.20 11.46
CA SER A 6 0.59 -16.43 12.35
C SER A 6 -0.07 -15.09 12.73
N ALA A 7 -1.29 -15.14 13.24
CA ALA A 7 -1.93 -13.95 13.80
C ALA A 7 -1.12 -13.41 14.99
N SER A 8 -1.20 -12.11 15.26
CA SER A 8 -0.75 -11.55 16.53
C SER A 8 -1.66 -10.42 17.01
N SER A 9 -1.43 -9.95 18.24
CA SER A 9 -2.09 -8.79 18.81
C SER A 9 -1.12 -7.96 19.65
N ASN A 10 -1.44 -6.69 19.81
CA ASN A 10 -0.68 -5.75 20.63
C ASN A 10 -1.44 -5.51 21.94
N LEU A 11 -0.79 -5.72 23.09
CA LEU A 11 -1.42 -5.45 24.40
C LEU A 11 -1.80 -3.98 24.61
N ARG A 12 -1.15 -3.07 23.86
CA ARG A 12 -1.40 -1.63 23.84
C ARG A 12 -2.08 -1.17 22.55
N ASP A 13 -2.68 -2.09 21.78
CA ASP A 13 -3.48 -1.73 20.61
C ASP A 13 -4.58 -0.73 21.01
N PRO A 14 -4.77 0.39 20.29
CA PRO A 14 -5.89 1.31 20.51
C PRO A 14 -7.28 0.64 20.54
N VAL A 15 -7.48 -0.46 19.79
CA VAL A 15 -8.74 -1.22 19.75
C VAL A 15 -8.83 -2.25 20.89
N GLY A 16 -7.69 -2.63 21.47
CA GLY A 16 -7.61 -3.44 22.68
C GLY A 16 -6.72 -4.69 22.55
N PRO A 17 -6.30 -5.29 23.69
CA PRO A 17 -5.23 -6.30 23.75
C PRO A 17 -5.52 -7.63 23.05
N ALA A 18 -6.78 -7.89 22.69
CA ALA A 18 -7.25 -9.12 22.06
C ALA A 18 -7.72 -8.90 20.61
N SER A 19 -7.40 -7.76 20.00
CA SER A 19 -7.81 -7.47 18.62
C SER A 19 -7.00 -8.33 17.65
N ILE A 20 -7.64 -9.38 17.13
CA ILE A 20 -7.10 -10.29 16.11
C ILE A 20 -8.03 -10.27 14.91
N ASN A 21 -7.48 -9.97 13.74
CA ASN A 21 -8.23 -9.70 12.51
C ASN A 21 -8.14 -10.80 11.46
N THR A 22 -7.30 -11.80 11.71
CA THR A 22 -6.83 -12.71 10.67
C THR A 22 -7.68 -13.98 10.54
N THR A 23 -8.71 -14.17 11.36
CA THR A 23 -9.62 -15.32 11.18
C THR A 23 -10.77 -14.97 10.23
N SER A 24 -11.27 -15.96 9.49
CA SER A 24 -12.42 -15.80 8.58
C SER A 24 -13.79 -15.94 9.24
N PHE A 25 -13.85 -16.40 10.49
CA PHE A 25 -15.09 -16.94 11.06
C PHE A 25 -16.11 -15.84 11.42
N ASN A 26 -17.31 -15.93 10.84
CA ASN A 26 -18.47 -15.16 11.28
C ASN A 26 -19.13 -15.83 12.50
N GLY A 27 -19.18 -15.13 13.63
CA GLY A 27 -19.80 -15.61 14.87
C GLY A 27 -21.23 -15.08 15.08
N PRO A 28 -21.94 -15.54 16.13
CA PRO A 28 -23.22 -14.97 16.52
C PRO A 28 -23.11 -13.45 16.78
N GLY A 29 -23.69 -12.64 15.90
CA GLY A 29 -23.63 -11.18 15.98
C GLY A 29 -22.34 -10.54 15.45
N ILE A 30 -21.43 -11.32 14.86
CA ILE A 30 -20.15 -10.85 14.31
C ILE A 30 -20.11 -11.20 12.82
N PHE A 31 -20.16 -10.19 11.97
CA PHE A 31 -19.98 -10.31 10.53
C PHE A 31 -18.64 -9.68 10.13
N LYS A 32 -17.73 -10.51 9.59
CA LYS A 32 -16.40 -10.09 9.13
C LYS A 32 -16.36 -9.98 7.60
N SER A 33 -16.91 -10.98 6.91
CA SER A 33 -16.97 -11.01 5.44
C SER A 33 -17.92 -12.10 4.94
N ASN A 34 -18.44 -11.95 3.73
CA ASN A 34 -19.17 -12.99 3.00
C ASN A 34 -18.29 -13.73 1.96
N PHE A 35 -16.97 -13.48 1.93
CA PHE A 35 -16.06 -14.01 0.91
C PHE A 35 -16.18 -15.54 0.69
N TRP A 36 -16.27 -16.33 1.76
CA TRP A 36 -16.40 -17.80 1.69
C TRP A 36 -17.85 -18.30 1.67
N GLU A 37 -18.85 -17.41 1.65
CA GLU A 37 -20.26 -17.80 1.62
C GLU A 37 -20.61 -18.46 0.29
N ILE A 38 -21.19 -19.66 0.34
CA ILE A 38 -21.61 -20.42 -0.84
C ILE A 38 -22.99 -19.93 -1.28
N THR A 39 -23.08 -19.52 -2.54
CA THR A 39 -24.33 -19.09 -3.17
C THR A 39 -25.18 -20.28 -3.64
N ASP A 40 -26.41 -20.02 -4.08
CA ASP A 40 -27.30 -21.04 -4.65
C ASP A 40 -26.72 -21.73 -5.90
N SER A 41 -25.76 -21.08 -6.60
CA SER A 41 -25.07 -21.69 -7.74
C SER A 41 -23.96 -22.67 -7.32
N GLY A 42 -23.70 -22.81 -6.02
CA GLY A 42 -22.63 -23.63 -5.48
C GLY A 42 -21.25 -22.97 -5.46
N ASN A 43 -21.16 -21.73 -5.96
CA ASN A 43 -19.91 -20.95 -5.96
C ASN A 43 -19.77 -20.08 -4.73
N THR A 44 -18.53 -19.81 -4.30
CA THR A 44 -18.28 -18.83 -3.23
C THR A 44 -18.45 -17.40 -3.75
N GLN A 45 -18.91 -16.48 -2.91
CA GLN A 45 -19.01 -15.06 -3.27
C GLN A 45 -17.64 -14.47 -3.65
N GLY A 46 -16.56 -14.90 -2.97
CA GLY A 46 -15.19 -14.52 -3.27
C GLY A 46 -14.77 -14.98 -4.67
N ALA A 47 -15.04 -16.24 -5.04
CA ALA A 47 -14.75 -16.72 -6.39
C ALA A 47 -15.55 -15.96 -7.44
N LEU A 48 -16.85 -15.77 -7.25
CA LEU A 48 -17.70 -15.01 -8.18
C LEU A 48 -17.24 -13.56 -8.32
N GLY A 49 -16.87 -12.93 -7.21
CA GLY A 49 -16.38 -11.56 -7.17
C GLY A 49 -15.06 -11.38 -7.90
N TYR A 50 -14.15 -12.36 -7.86
CA TYR A 50 -12.82 -12.24 -8.48
C TYR A 50 -12.70 -12.98 -9.83
N ALA A 51 -13.70 -13.77 -10.23
CA ALA A 51 -13.66 -14.62 -11.43
C ALA A 51 -13.23 -13.86 -12.69
N SER A 52 -13.73 -12.63 -12.87
CA SER A 52 -13.43 -11.79 -14.03
C SER A 52 -11.99 -11.30 -14.09
N LEU A 53 -11.20 -11.45 -13.02
CA LEU A 53 -9.77 -11.12 -12.99
C LEU A 53 -8.89 -12.32 -13.38
N TYR A 54 -9.47 -13.50 -13.47
CA TYR A 54 -8.79 -14.73 -13.82
C TYR A 54 -9.05 -15.10 -15.28
N PRO A 55 -8.06 -15.71 -15.96
CA PRO A 55 -8.19 -16.09 -17.34
C PRO A 55 -9.24 -17.19 -17.54
N SER A 56 -9.71 -17.32 -18.77
CA SER A 56 -10.61 -18.41 -19.14
C SER A 56 -9.91 -19.77 -19.03
N VAL A 57 -10.69 -20.83 -18.82
CA VAL A 57 -10.16 -22.21 -18.88
C VAL A 57 -9.49 -22.53 -20.22
N LEU A 58 -9.91 -21.89 -21.32
CA LEU A 58 -9.28 -22.04 -22.64
C LEU A 58 -7.89 -21.40 -22.69
N ALA A 59 -7.74 -20.20 -22.12
CA ALA A 59 -6.46 -19.49 -22.09
C ALA A 59 -5.36 -20.24 -21.32
N VAL A 60 -5.75 -21.24 -20.52
CA VAL A 60 -4.85 -22.06 -19.71
C VAL A 60 -4.82 -23.54 -20.11
N GLY A 61 -5.41 -23.88 -21.27
CA GLY A 61 -5.37 -25.23 -21.84
C GLY A 61 -6.26 -26.27 -21.13
N LEU A 62 -7.30 -25.81 -20.42
CA LEU A 62 -8.33 -26.63 -19.78
C LEU A 62 -9.62 -26.67 -20.62
N ASP A 63 -9.47 -26.85 -21.92
CA ASP A 63 -10.53 -26.76 -22.94
C ASP A 63 -11.77 -27.62 -22.62
N SER A 64 -11.59 -28.76 -21.93
CA SER A 64 -12.69 -29.65 -21.53
C SER A 64 -13.66 -29.03 -20.53
N LEU A 65 -13.29 -27.92 -19.90
CA LEU A 65 -14.12 -27.18 -18.94
C LEU A 65 -14.89 -26.03 -19.60
N CYS A 66 -14.71 -25.79 -20.90
CA CYS A 66 -15.50 -24.80 -21.66
C CYS A 66 -16.88 -25.33 -22.04
N ASP A 67 -17.89 -24.46 -22.02
CA ASP A 67 -19.18 -24.74 -22.67
C ASP A 67 -19.14 -24.25 -24.13
N PRO A 68 -19.55 -25.08 -25.12
CA PRO A 68 -19.61 -24.66 -26.51
C PRO A 68 -20.69 -23.60 -26.81
N ASN A 69 -21.61 -23.32 -25.88
CA ASN A 69 -22.61 -22.28 -25.99
C ASN A 69 -21.99 -20.88 -25.76
N PRO A 70 -21.95 -19.98 -26.75
CA PRO A 70 -21.33 -18.65 -26.61
C PRO A 70 -22.06 -17.71 -25.63
N ALA A 71 -23.30 -18.03 -25.24
CA ALA A 71 -24.00 -17.30 -24.19
C ALA A 71 -23.52 -17.66 -22.76
N ILE A 72 -22.84 -18.81 -22.63
CA ILE A 72 -22.24 -19.30 -21.38
C ILE A 72 -20.72 -19.12 -21.43
N GLY A 73 -20.10 -19.46 -22.56
CA GLY A 73 -18.67 -19.31 -22.82
C GLY A 73 -17.80 -20.28 -22.03
N CYS A 74 -16.50 -19.98 -22.03
CA CYS A 74 -15.52 -20.64 -21.20
C CYS A 74 -15.47 -19.94 -19.84
N PRO A 75 -15.79 -20.61 -18.73
CA PRO A 75 -15.70 -19.98 -17.41
C PRO A 75 -14.26 -19.59 -17.08
N SER A 76 -14.13 -18.68 -16.12
CA SER A 76 -12.87 -18.38 -15.47
C SER A 76 -12.26 -19.63 -14.84
N VAL A 77 -10.93 -19.76 -14.89
CA VAL A 77 -10.22 -20.86 -14.21
C VAL A 77 -10.47 -20.85 -12.70
N LEU A 78 -10.70 -19.68 -12.09
CA LEU A 78 -10.99 -19.59 -10.65
C LEU A 78 -12.26 -20.37 -10.29
N THR A 79 -13.35 -20.14 -11.02
CA THR A 79 -14.65 -20.77 -10.72
C THR A 79 -14.73 -22.21 -11.21
N ALA A 80 -13.99 -22.56 -12.27
CA ALA A 80 -14.05 -23.89 -12.87
C ALA A 80 -13.11 -24.92 -12.22
N ALA A 81 -11.97 -24.47 -11.67
CA ALA A 81 -10.93 -25.37 -11.17
C ALA A 81 -10.62 -25.24 -9.67
N PHE A 82 -10.91 -24.08 -9.06
CA PHE A 82 -10.52 -23.79 -7.67
C PHE A 82 -11.68 -23.54 -6.71
N ASP A 83 -12.91 -23.40 -7.23
CA ASP A 83 -14.11 -23.16 -6.43
C ASP A 83 -14.90 -24.47 -6.21
N PRO A 84 -15.59 -24.69 -5.05
CA PRO A 84 -15.75 -23.79 -3.91
C PRO A 84 -14.44 -23.52 -3.18
N ILE A 85 -14.09 -22.23 -2.98
CA ILE A 85 -12.92 -21.85 -2.17
C ILE A 85 -13.15 -22.37 -0.74
N PRO A 86 -12.29 -23.27 -0.22
CA PRO A 86 -12.42 -23.75 1.14
C PRO A 86 -12.34 -22.60 2.15
N GLY A 87 -13.08 -22.71 3.25
CA GLY A 87 -13.02 -21.70 4.32
C GLY A 87 -11.59 -21.49 4.81
N ASP A 88 -11.22 -20.24 5.09
CA ASP A 88 -9.86 -19.80 5.44
C ASP A 88 -8.80 -19.97 4.34
N LEU A 89 -9.16 -20.25 3.09
CA LEU A 89 -8.20 -20.15 1.98
C LEU A 89 -8.39 -18.84 1.21
N GLY A 90 -7.27 -18.27 0.77
CA GLY A 90 -7.25 -17.15 -0.14
C GLY A 90 -7.54 -17.54 -1.59
N ILE A 91 -7.49 -16.57 -2.49
CA ILE A 91 -7.54 -16.86 -3.93
C ILE A 91 -6.17 -17.39 -4.40
N PRO A 92 -6.13 -18.33 -5.36
CA PRO A 92 -4.89 -18.84 -5.91
C PRO A 92 -4.19 -17.78 -6.77
N VAL A 93 -3.01 -17.29 -6.39
CA VAL A 93 -2.29 -16.26 -7.17
C VAL A 93 -1.27 -16.90 -8.11
N PRO A 94 -1.26 -16.56 -9.41
CA PRO A 94 -0.26 -17.08 -10.35
C PRO A 94 1.14 -16.62 -9.95
N ASP A 95 2.11 -17.52 -10.11
CA ASP A 95 3.53 -17.23 -9.95
C ASP A 95 4.08 -16.58 -11.24
N PRO A 96 4.43 -15.28 -11.22
CA PRO A 96 4.89 -14.61 -12.43
C PRO A 96 6.25 -15.12 -12.93
N ALA A 97 7.05 -15.81 -12.11
CA ALA A 97 8.32 -16.42 -12.52
C ALA A 97 8.15 -17.70 -13.34
N HIS A 98 6.99 -18.34 -13.24
CA HIS A 98 6.71 -19.60 -13.93
C HIS A 98 5.77 -19.45 -15.13
N LEU A 99 5.25 -18.25 -15.39
CA LEU A 99 4.40 -17.98 -16.55
C LEU A 99 5.11 -18.29 -17.88
N PRO A 100 4.40 -18.86 -18.88
CA PRO A 100 2.96 -19.14 -18.91
C PRO A 100 2.55 -20.43 -18.18
N GLY A 101 3.49 -21.18 -17.60
CA GLY A 101 3.17 -22.34 -16.76
C GLY A 101 2.45 -21.89 -15.50
N LEU A 102 1.20 -22.35 -15.32
CA LEU A 102 0.44 -22.05 -14.12
C LEU A 102 1.02 -22.81 -12.93
N VAL A 103 1.79 -22.11 -12.10
CA VAL A 103 2.05 -22.48 -10.72
C VAL A 103 1.28 -21.47 -9.88
N VAL A 104 0.35 -21.95 -9.07
CA VAL A 104 -0.58 -21.10 -8.32
C VAL A 104 -0.35 -21.36 -6.83
N GLY A 105 -0.02 -20.31 -6.09
CA GLY A 105 0.11 -20.36 -4.64
C GLY A 105 -1.21 -19.94 -4.01
N GLN A 106 -1.93 -20.89 -3.39
CA GLN A 106 -3.13 -20.59 -2.61
C GLN A 106 -2.80 -20.68 -1.14
N GLN A 107 -2.80 -19.53 -0.47
CA GLN A 107 -2.37 -19.41 0.91
C GLN A 107 -3.54 -19.57 1.88
N ALA A 108 -3.24 -20.01 3.10
CA ALA A 108 -4.19 -20.05 4.20
C ALA A 108 -4.25 -18.71 4.94
N MET A 109 -5.44 -18.34 5.41
CA MET A 109 -5.60 -17.30 6.44
C MET A 109 -4.77 -17.68 7.67
N PRO A 110 -4.18 -16.71 8.38
CA PRO A 110 -3.57 -16.99 9.67
C PRO A 110 -4.65 -17.53 10.63
N SER A 111 -4.33 -18.57 11.41
CA SER A 111 -5.29 -19.23 12.32
C SER A 111 -6.48 -19.91 11.62
N ALA A 112 -6.25 -20.60 10.48
CA ALA A 112 -7.31 -21.31 9.75
C ALA A 112 -8.06 -22.37 10.60
N VAL A 113 -9.39 -22.42 10.52
CA VAL A 113 -10.22 -23.45 11.19
C VAL A 113 -10.36 -24.75 10.38
N ASN A 114 -10.33 -24.66 9.05
CA ASN A 114 -10.71 -25.77 8.17
C ASN A 114 -9.55 -26.51 7.49
N HIS A 115 -8.30 -26.19 7.83
CA HIS A 115 -7.16 -26.93 7.30
C HIS A 115 -6.95 -28.26 8.03
N THR A 116 -6.31 -29.24 7.37
CA THR A 116 -5.97 -30.51 8.04
C THR A 116 -4.60 -30.37 8.70
N PRO A 117 -4.48 -30.61 10.02
CA PRO A 117 -5.51 -31.08 10.95
C PRO A 117 -6.52 -29.99 11.37
N PHE A 118 -7.81 -30.34 11.44
CA PHE A 118 -8.91 -29.42 11.75
C PHE A 118 -8.76 -28.78 13.13
N ILE A 119 -8.93 -27.45 13.20
CA ILE A 119 -8.72 -26.66 14.43
C ILE A 119 -10.06 -26.13 14.94
N THR A 120 -10.50 -26.62 16.11
CA THR A 120 -11.80 -26.24 16.71
C THR A 120 -11.80 -24.89 17.44
N SER A 121 -10.63 -24.25 17.62
CA SER A 121 -10.49 -22.98 18.35
C SER A 121 -9.33 -22.15 17.76
N PRO A 122 -9.55 -21.48 16.63
CA PRO A 122 -8.49 -20.86 15.82
C PRO A 122 -7.73 -19.79 16.59
N PHE A 123 -8.44 -19.00 17.41
CA PHE A 123 -7.84 -18.00 18.30
C PHE A 123 -6.85 -18.62 19.29
N SER A 124 -7.21 -19.77 19.89
CA SER A 124 -6.38 -20.45 20.88
C SER A 124 -5.24 -21.25 20.26
N ALA A 125 -5.43 -21.73 19.03
CA ALA A 125 -4.45 -22.54 18.32
C ALA A 125 -3.41 -21.69 17.59
N ASN A 126 -3.85 -20.61 16.91
CA ASN A 126 -3.04 -19.68 16.13
C ASN A 126 -1.90 -20.37 15.38
N GLU A 127 -2.24 -21.46 14.67
CA GLU A 127 -1.23 -22.35 14.09
C GLU A 127 -0.46 -21.61 12.99
N PRO A 128 0.89 -21.54 13.07
CA PRO A 128 1.69 -20.90 12.05
C PRO A 128 1.56 -21.58 10.68
N GLN A 129 1.29 -20.79 9.65
CA GLN A 129 1.17 -21.23 8.26
C GLN A 129 2.48 -20.99 7.50
N PRO A 130 2.89 -21.89 6.60
CA PRO A 130 4.08 -21.69 5.77
C PRO A 130 3.82 -20.67 4.66
N PHE A 131 4.88 -20.02 4.18
CA PHE A 131 4.83 -19.28 2.91
C PHE A 131 4.99 -20.27 1.75
N ASP A 132 4.02 -20.34 0.83
CA ASP A 132 4.09 -21.34 -0.27
C ASP A 132 5.01 -20.94 -1.44
N ARG A 133 5.46 -19.68 -1.55
CA ARG A 133 6.36 -19.22 -2.63
C ARG A 133 7.67 -18.66 -2.10
N PHE A 134 8.76 -18.95 -2.82
CA PHE A 134 10.07 -18.33 -2.61
C PHE A 134 10.69 -17.89 -3.95
N ASP A 135 10.87 -16.59 -4.11
CA ASP A 135 11.37 -15.95 -5.32
C ASP A 135 12.84 -15.55 -5.14
N VAL A 136 13.75 -16.24 -5.85
CA VAL A 136 15.17 -15.83 -5.89
C VAL A 136 15.29 -14.50 -6.63
N ASP A 137 14.66 -14.40 -7.79
CA ASP A 137 14.52 -13.20 -8.59
C ASP A 137 13.03 -12.88 -8.69
N LEU A 138 12.65 -11.60 -8.57
CA LEU A 138 11.26 -11.16 -8.61
C LEU A 138 10.97 -10.53 -9.99
N PRO A 139 10.26 -11.22 -10.89
CA PRO A 139 9.71 -10.59 -12.08
C PRO A 139 8.60 -9.60 -11.71
N PHE A 140 8.67 -8.40 -12.27
CA PHE A 140 7.69 -7.34 -12.11
C PHE A 140 7.32 -6.77 -13.48
N PHE A 141 6.10 -7.06 -13.96
CA PHE A 141 5.57 -6.64 -15.27
C PHE A 141 6.52 -6.90 -16.44
N THR A 142 7.30 -7.98 -16.41
CA THR A 142 8.33 -8.29 -17.42
C THR A 142 7.78 -8.43 -18.84
N ALA A 143 6.47 -8.68 -18.99
CA ALA A 143 5.77 -8.69 -20.27
C ALA A 143 5.50 -7.29 -20.84
N LEU A 144 5.70 -6.23 -20.05
CA LEU A 144 5.45 -4.84 -20.42
C LEU A 144 6.76 -4.01 -20.41
N PRO A 145 6.88 -2.97 -21.25
CA PRO A 145 8.04 -2.07 -21.24
C PRO A 145 8.35 -1.38 -19.90
N ILE A 146 7.36 -1.27 -19.01
CA ILE A 146 7.50 -0.71 -17.67
C ILE A 146 8.12 -1.68 -16.66
N GLY A 147 8.26 -2.96 -17.02
CA GLY A 147 8.68 -4.01 -16.11
C GLY A 147 10.18 -4.15 -15.94
N THR A 148 10.56 -4.93 -14.93
CA THR A 148 11.92 -5.32 -14.63
C THR A 148 11.96 -6.68 -13.94
N THR A 149 13.11 -7.34 -13.92
CA THR A 149 13.37 -8.46 -13.01
C THR A 149 14.32 -7.96 -11.94
N VAL A 150 13.84 -7.91 -10.70
CA VAL A 150 14.68 -7.57 -9.56
C VAL A 150 15.46 -8.81 -9.18
N LEU A 151 16.78 -8.75 -9.26
CA LEU A 151 17.65 -9.92 -9.04
C LEU A 151 17.97 -10.12 -7.55
N GLY A 152 18.14 -11.38 -7.13
CA GLY A 152 18.62 -11.77 -5.80
C GLY A 152 17.77 -11.23 -4.64
N VAL A 153 16.45 -11.22 -4.82
CA VAL A 153 15.44 -10.75 -3.85
C VAL A 153 15.30 -11.74 -2.69
N ASN A 154 15.34 -13.05 -2.95
CA ASN A 154 15.19 -14.10 -1.95
C ASN A 154 13.96 -13.88 -1.05
N TRP A 155 12.80 -13.73 -1.71
CA TRP A 155 11.55 -13.27 -1.11
C TRP A 155 10.60 -14.42 -0.85
N PHE A 156 10.05 -14.50 0.36
CA PHE A 156 8.94 -15.41 0.67
C PHE A 156 7.61 -14.70 0.42
N ALA A 157 6.72 -15.31 -0.33
CA ALA A 157 5.44 -14.70 -0.73
C ALA A 157 4.25 -15.54 -0.25
N ALA A 158 3.25 -14.82 0.28
CA ALA A 158 1.96 -15.35 0.69
C ALA A 158 0.83 -14.47 0.14
N ASP A 159 0.66 -14.52 -1.18
CA ASP A 159 -0.30 -13.68 -1.90
C ASP A 159 -1.73 -14.25 -1.84
N GLY A 160 -2.73 -13.39 -2.05
CA GLY A 160 -4.13 -13.80 -2.19
C GLY A 160 -4.90 -14.03 -0.90
N ILE A 161 -4.28 -13.82 0.27
CA ILE A 161 -4.91 -13.89 1.60
C ILE A 161 -5.88 -12.70 1.78
N PRO A 162 -7.19 -12.91 2.01
CA PRO A 162 -8.13 -11.85 2.31
C PRO A 162 -7.84 -11.20 3.66
N MET A 163 -7.40 -9.94 3.68
CA MET A 163 -7.19 -9.20 4.93
C MET A 163 -8.43 -8.38 5.31
N LEU A 164 -8.93 -8.60 6.53
CA LEU A 164 -10.21 -8.04 6.99
C LEU A 164 -10.00 -6.92 8.03
N PRO A 165 -10.79 -5.83 7.98
CA PRO A 165 -10.71 -4.73 8.93
C PRO A 165 -11.53 -4.97 10.21
N VAL A 166 -12.10 -6.16 10.38
CA VAL A 166 -12.95 -6.52 11.52
C VAL A 166 -12.26 -7.62 12.32
N ASP A 167 -12.12 -7.42 13.62
CA ASP A 167 -11.50 -8.37 14.52
C ASP A 167 -12.47 -9.49 14.96
N ASP A 168 -11.93 -10.51 15.62
CA ASP A 168 -12.68 -11.67 16.12
C ASP A 168 -13.74 -11.33 17.17
N LEU A 169 -13.71 -10.11 17.71
CA LEU A 169 -14.71 -9.57 18.64
C LEU A 169 -15.76 -8.70 17.93
N GLY A 170 -15.67 -8.55 16.61
CA GLY A 170 -16.55 -7.72 15.79
C GLY A 170 -16.20 -6.22 15.82
N GLN A 171 -15.03 -5.85 16.36
CA GLN A 171 -14.58 -4.46 16.38
C GLN A 171 -13.85 -4.12 15.08
N SER A 172 -13.96 -2.85 14.65
CA SER A 172 -13.20 -2.35 13.51
C SER A 172 -11.76 -2.10 13.93
N ASN A 173 -10.81 -2.81 13.33
CA ASN A 173 -9.37 -2.57 13.44
C ASN A 173 -8.75 -2.65 12.04
N ALA A 174 -8.27 -1.53 11.50
CA ALA A 174 -7.71 -1.49 10.16
C ALA A 174 -6.21 -1.84 10.09
N TYR A 175 -5.59 -2.21 11.22
CA TYR A 175 -4.16 -2.47 11.32
C TYR A 175 -3.89 -3.89 11.86
N PRO A 176 -4.35 -4.92 11.15
CA PRO A 176 -4.17 -6.32 11.55
C PRO A 176 -2.69 -6.65 11.71
N LEU A 177 -2.33 -7.31 12.80
CA LEU A 177 -0.96 -7.77 13.06
C LEU A 177 -0.75 -9.21 12.62
N MET A 178 0.39 -9.44 11.95
CA MET A 178 0.89 -10.75 11.61
C MET A 178 2.31 -10.92 12.18
N LYS A 179 2.53 -12.05 12.85
CA LYS A 179 3.87 -12.45 13.28
C LYS A 179 4.49 -13.31 12.20
N VAL A 180 5.68 -12.93 11.72
CA VAL A 180 6.50 -13.74 10.82
C VAL A 180 7.64 -14.34 11.62
N SER A 181 7.87 -15.65 11.47
CA SER A 181 8.93 -16.37 12.18
C SER A 181 9.78 -17.18 11.21
N ALA A 182 11.10 -16.99 11.31
CA ALA A 182 12.07 -17.87 10.67
C ALA A 182 12.33 -19.06 11.59
N ILE A 183 12.26 -20.27 11.04
CA ILE A 183 12.46 -21.51 11.80
C ILE A 183 13.56 -22.36 11.17
N SER A 184 14.17 -23.21 12.00
CA SER A 184 15.08 -24.25 11.52
C SER A 184 14.37 -25.11 10.46
N LYS A 185 15.08 -25.42 9.36
CA LYS A 185 14.49 -26.09 8.20
C LYS A 185 13.89 -27.45 8.58
N GLY A 186 12.64 -27.69 8.18
CA GLY A 186 11.88 -28.92 8.43
C GLY A 186 11.46 -29.12 9.88
N MET A 187 11.63 -28.11 10.73
CA MET A 187 11.31 -28.21 12.16
C MET A 187 9.94 -27.63 12.45
N ALA A 188 9.30 -28.10 13.52
CA ALA A 188 7.97 -27.64 13.88
C ALA A 188 7.98 -26.21 14.47
N PRO A 189 7.12 -25.30 14.00
CA PRO A 189 7.15 -23.88 14.40
C PRO A 189 6.68 -23.62 15.83
N HIS A 190 5.89 -24.53 16.43
CA HIS A 190 5.37 -24.38 17.79
C HIS A 190 6.41 -24.68 18.88
N ILE A 191 7.57 -25.24 18.54
CA ILE A 191 8.66 -25.50 19.49
C ILE A 191 9.57 -24.27 19.50
N THR A 192 9.60 -23.52 20.60
CA THR A 192 10.36 -22.27 20.73
C THR A 192 11.83 -22.40 20.31
N ASN A 193 12.49 -23.50 20.65
CA ASN A 193 13.90 -23.73 20.29
C ASN A 193 14.15 -23.89 18.78
N ASN A 194 13.10 -24.09 17.98
CA ASN A 194 13.21 -24.16 16.53
C ASN A 194 13.12 -22.77 15.87
N VAL A 195 12.59 -21.77 16.58
CA VAL A 195 12.46 -20.40 16.09
C VAL A 195 13.83 -19.72 16.14
N LEU A 196 14.27 -19.23 14.98
CA LEU A 196 15.55 -18.55 14.80
C LEU A 196 15.42 -17.04 15.01
N ALA A 197 14.33 -16.46 14.50
CA ALA A 197 13.99 -15.06 14.62
C ALA A 197 12.49 -14.86 14.38
N SER A 198 11.93 -13.75 14.85
CA SER A 198 10.56 -13.36 14.50
C SER A 198 10.37 -11.85 14.57
N THR A 199 9.41 -11.33 13.82
CA THR A 199 8.96 -9.93 13.88
C THR A 199 7.44 -9.85 13.71
N GLU A 200 6.85 -8.76 14.15
CA GLU A 200 5.42 -8.48 14.01
C GLU A 200 5.23 -7.29 13.07
N VAL A 201 4.35 -7.44 12.09
CA VAL A 201 4.12 -6.43 11.05
C VAL A 201 2.63 -6.21 10.84
N VAL A 202 2.27 -4.97 10.49
CA VAL A 202 0.90 -4.62 10.10
C VAL A 202 0.67 -5.03 8.65
N LEU A 203 -0.46 -5.68 8.38
CA LEU A 203 -0.89 -6.02 7.03
C LEU A 203 -1.88 -5.00 6.47
N PRO A 204 -1.84 -4.73 5.15
CA PRO A 204 -2.76 -3.79 4.53
C PRO A 204 -4.19 -4.36 4.48
N VAL A 205 -5.18 -3.53 4.79
CA VAL A 205 -6.60 -3.79 4.51
C VAL A 205 -7.10 -2.81 3.45
N ALA A 206 -7.84 -3.31 2.47
CA ALA A 206 -8.35 -2.52 1.35
C ALA A 206 -9.90 -2.49 1.33
N SER A 207 -10.51 -2.28 2.50
CA SER A 207 -11.96 -2.37 2.70
C SER A 207 -12.69 -1.02 2.62
N GLU A 208 -12.00 0.07 2.30
CA GLU A 208 -12.53 1.42 2.44
C GLU A 208 -12.45 2.21 1.13
N ALA A 209 -13.60 2.33 0.47
CA ALA A 209 -13.92 3.31 -0.56
C ALA A 209 -15.35 3.81 -0.31
N ASP A 210 -15.50 5.06 0.09
CA ASP A 210 -16.72 5.62 0.68
C ASP A 210 -17.58 6.37 -0.35
N CYS A 211 -17.99 5.67 -1.41
CA CYS A 211 -18.80 6.24 -2.49
C CYS A 211 -20.18 6.75 -1.98
N GLN A 212 -20.66 6.23 -0.86
CA GLN A 212 -21.99 6.54 -0.32
C GLN A 212 -22.15 8.01 0.09
N GLY A 213 -21.05 8.72 0.40
CA GLY A 213 -21.11 10.14 0.73
C GLY A 213 -21.73 11.00 -0.38
N CYS A 214 -21.58 10.59 -1.65
CA CYS A 214 -22.11 11.31 -2.81
C CYS A 214 -23.12 10.53 -3.66
N HIS A 215 -23.02 9.19 -3.67
CA HIS A 215 -23.86 8.32 -4.50
C HIS A 215 -25.06 7.70 -3.75
N ALA A 216 -25.15 7.85 -2.43
CA ALA A 216 -26.38 7.54 -1.71
C ALA A 216 -27.39 8.70 -1.79
N ASP A 217 -28.66 8.38 -1.57
CA ASP A 217 -29.73 9.37 -1.52
C ASP A 217 -29.54 10.35 -0.34
N PRO A 218 -29.93 11.63 -0.47
CA PRO A 218 -29.94 12.57 0.65
C PRO A 218 -30.74 12.12 1.88
N ALA A 219 -31.76 11.27 1.70
CA ALA A 219 -32.51 10.68 2.80
C ALA A 219 -31.69 9.65 3.60
N ASP A 220 -30.65 9.09 2.99
CA ASP A 220 -29.82 7.99 3.51
C ASP A 220 -28.40 8.46 3.87
N PHE A 221 -28.26 9.67 4.42
CA PHE A 221 -26.98 10.25 4.85
C PHE A 221 -25.99 10.60 3.71
N GLY A 222 -26.33 10.36 2.44
CA GLY A 222 -25.62 10.92 1.30
C GLY A 222 -25.88 12.42 1.17
N ASN A 223 -25.10 13.10 0.33
CA ASN A 223 -25.39 14.49 -0.05
C ASN A 223 -26.15 14.59 -1.40
N GLY A 224 -26.39 13.46 -2.08
CA GLY A 224 -27.04 13.39 -3.41
C GLY A 224 -26.31 14.13 -4.52
N ALA A 225 -25.06 14.53 -4.31
CA ALA A 225 -24.30 15.36 -5.24
C ALA A 225 -24.06 14.65 -6.57
N ALA A 226 -23.86 13.33 -6.57
CA ALA A 226 -23.54 12.59 -7.79
C ALA A 226 -24.64 12.71 -8.86
N ALA A 227 -25.91 12.54 -8.48
CA ALA A 227 -27.03 12.66 -9.41
C ALA A 227 -27.22 14.10 -9.91
N ASN A 228 -27.05 15.08 -9.02
CA ASN A 228 -27.16 16.50 -9.36
C ASN A 228 -26.06 16.95 -10.33
N PHE A 229 -24.79 16.65 -10.02
CA PHE A 229 -23.66 17.00 -10.89
C PHE A 229 -23.70 16.28 -12.22
N ALA A 230 -24.13 15.01 -12.23
CA ALA A 230 -24.27 14.27 -13.47
C ALA A 230 -25.32 14.88 -14.40
N SER A 231 -26.35 15.55 -13.87
CA SER A 231 -27.52 16.01 -14.64
C SER A 231 -28.16 14.88 -15.47
N VAL A 232 -28.01 13.64 -15.02
CA VAL A 232 -28.53 12.42 -15.67
C VAL A 232 -29.53 11.77 -14.73
N SER A 233 -30.81 11.87 -15.08
CA SER A 233 -31.93 11.26 -14.33
C SER A 233 -32.71 10.23 -15.15
N ASN A 234 -32.38 10.05 -16.43
CA ASN A 234 -33.04 9.12 -17.33
C ASN A 234 -32.01 8.29 -18.10
N TYR A 235 -32.38 7.06 -18.42
CA TYR A 235 -31.69 6.26 -19.43
C TYR A 235 -31.90 6.85 -20.84
N ALA A 236 -31.22 6.29 -21.83
CA ALA A 236 -31.19 6.82 -23.19
C ALA A 236 -32.56 6.86 -23.88
N ASP A 237 -33.49 5.98 -23.52
CA ASP A 237 -34.87 5.96 -24.04
C ASP A 237 -35.81 6.97 -23.37
N GLY A 238 -35.32 7.69 -22.35
CA GLY A 238 -36.09 8.64 -21.54
C GLY A 238 -36.74 8.03 -20.30
N THR A 239 -36.55 6.74 -20.03
CA THR A 239 -37.00 6.08 -18.80
C THR A 239 -36.24 6.66 -17.60
N PRO A 240 -36.94 7.22 -16.59
CA PRO A 240 -36.28 7.67 -15.37
C PRO A 240 -35.65 6.50 -14.63
N TRP A 241 -34.42 6.65 -14.14
CA TRP A 241 -33.84 5.65 -13.25
C TRP A 241 -34.12 6.04 -11.80
N GLU A 242 -34.53 5.05 -10.99
CA GLU A 242 -34.85 5.28 -9.58
C GLU A 242 -33.56 5.28 -8.74
N VAL A 243 -33.47 6.22 -7.79
CA VAL A 243 -32.40 6.19 -6.79
C VAL A 243 -32.70 5.06 -5.80
N MET A 244 -31.75 4.14 -5.65
CA MET A 244 -31.81 3.08 -4.65
C MET A 244 -31.67 3.68 -3.26
N LEU A 245 -32.62 3.34 -2.39
CA LEU A 245 -32.62 3.69 -0.98
C LEU A 245 -32.04 2.55 -0.13
N THR A 246 -31.51 2.90 1.03
CA THR A 246 -30.96 1.96 2.02
C THR A 246 -32.02 0.98 2.51
N ALA A 247 -33.28 1.41 2.61
CA ALA A 247 -34.38 0.55 3.01
C ALA A 247 -34.64 -0.62 2.04
N ASP A 248 -34.29 -0.44 0.76
CA ASP A 248 -34.56 -1.39 -0.32
C ASP A 248 -33.29 -2.12 -0.81
N ALA A 249 -32.12 -1.67 -0.36
CA ALA A 249 -30.85 -2.22 -0.77
C ALA A 249 -30.58 -3.60 -0.12
N PRO A 250 -30.01 -4.55 -0.86
CA PRO A 250 -29.76 -5.91 -0.36
C PRO A 250 -28.51 -5.98 0.53
N GLY A 251 -28.36 -7.11 1.22
CA GLY A 251 -27.11 -7.51 1.88
C GLY A 251 -26.85 -6.85 3.25
N PRO A 252 -25.71 -7.17 3.88
CA PRO A 252 -25.40 -6.76 5.26
C PRO A 252 -25.02 -5.29 5.40
N GLU A 253 -24.68 -4.62 4.29
CA GLU A 253 -24.26 -3.21 4.25
C GLU A 253 -25.18 -2.39 3.32
N PRO A 254 -26.46 -2.18 3.68
CA PRO A 254 -27.46 -1.66 2.76
C PRO A 254 -27.14 -0.25 2.23
N LEU A 255 -26.54 0.63 3.02
CA LEU A 255 -26.16 1.97 2.56
C LEU A 255 -25.08 1.92 1.47
N LEU A 256 -24.01 1.15 1.69
CA LEU A 256 -22.95 0.94 0.70
C LEU A 256 -23.51 0.27 -0.56
N ASN A 257 -24.42 -0.69 -0.41
CA ASN A 257 -25.03 -1.38 -1.53
C ASN A 257 -26.00 -0.49 -2.31
N ALA A 258 -26.75 0.40 -1.65
CA ALA A 258 -27.55 1.42 -2.30
C ALA A 258 -26.68 2.33 -3.17
N ALA A 259 -25.57 2.84 -2.60
CA ALA A 259 -24.62 3.68 -3.32
C ALA A 259 -24.00 2.95 -4.54
N LYS A 260 -23.59 1.68 -4.38
CA LYS A 260 -23.06 0.86 -5.49
C LYS A 260 -24.09 0.68 -6.60
N ILE A 261 -25.34 0.38 -6.26
CA ILE A 261 -26.42 0.25 -7.25
C ILE A 261 -26.65 1.58 -7.98
N ASN A 262 -26.64 2.70 -7.27
CA ASN A 262 -26.78 4.03 -7.88
C ASN A 262 -25.60 4.35 -8.83
N VAL A 263 -24.38 3.94 -8.50
CA VAL A 263 -23.22 4.04 -9.41
C VAL A 263 -23.46 3.24 -10.68
N LEU A 264 -23.94 1.98 -10.57
CA LEU A 264 -24.22 1.14 -11.74
C LEU A 264 -25.32 1.73 -12.62
N ARG A 265 -26.44 2.19 -12.03
CA ARG A 265 -27.53 2.84 -12.76
C ARG A 265 -27.09 4.12 -13.47
N LEU A 266 -26.29 4.93 -12.80
CA LEU A 266 -25.73 6.15 -13.40
C LEU A 266 -24.79 5.81 -14.57
N HIS A 267 -23.96 4.78 -14.41
CA HIS A 267 -23.10 4.30 -15.47
C HIS A 267 -23.91 3.78 -16.67
N ASP A 268 -24.93 2.97 -16.42
CA ASP A 268 -25.87 2.48 -17.43
C ASP A 268 -26.59 3.64 -18.15
N ALA A 269 -27.05 4.65 -17.43
CA ALA A 269 -27.71 5.82 -18.03
C ALA A 269 -26.78 6.65 -18.91
N LYS A 270 -25.51 6.82 -18.52
CA LYS A 270 -24.52 7.60 -19.29
C LYS A 270 -23.92 6.84 -20.46
N HIS A 271 -23.65 5.55 -20.29
CA HIS A 271 -22.80 4.78 -21.19
C HIS A 271 -23.49 3.55 -21.78
N GLY A 272 -24.61 3.12 -21.20
CA GLY A 272 -25.32 1.88 -21.53
C GLY A 272 -25.74 1.78 -22.99
N ALA A 273 -26.14 2.87 -23.63
CA ALA A 273 -26.50 2.87 -25.05
C ALA A 273 -25.35 2.45 -25.99
N ASN A 274 -24.10 2.54 -25.52
CA ASN A 274 -22.89 2.20 -26.27
C ASN A 274 -22.26 0.87 -25.84
N TYR A 275 -22.91 0.10 -24.97
CA TYR A 275 -22.40 -1.21 -24.58
C TYR A 275 -22.30 -2.15 -25.77
N THR A 276 -21.25 -2.98 -25.77
CA THR A 276 -20.97 -3.94 -26.84
C THR A 276 -20.58 -5.30 -26.28
N SER A 277 -20.81 -6.33 -27.09
CA SER A 277 -20.39 -7.71 -26.86
C SER A 277 -18.87 -7.83 -26.81
N SER A 278 -18.36 -8.56 -25.81
CA SER A 278 -16.94 -8.90 -25.74
C SER A 278 -16.48 -9.72 -26.95
N ILE A 279 -17.36 -10.57 -27.49
CA ILE A 279 -17.06 -11.55 -28.55
C ILE A 279 -16.77 -10.87 -29.89
N ASP A 280 -17.68 -10.01 -30.33
CA ASP A 280 -17.74 -9.54 -31.71
C ASP A 280 -18.02 -8.03 -31.83
N THR A 281 -18.01 -7.31 -30.71
CA THR A 281 -18.32 -5.86 -30.61
C THR A 281 -19.74 -5.50 -31.08
N SER A 282 -20.63 -6.48 -31.25
CA SER A 282 -22.03 -6.23 -31.59
C SER A 282 -22.71 -5.39 -30.49
N PRO A 283 -23.64 -4.48 -30.84
CA PRO A 283 -24.34 -3.66 -29.83
C PRO A 283 -25.11 -4.52 -28.81
N LEU A 284 -24.90 -4.24 -27.53
CA LEU A 284 -25.63 -4.81 -26.39
C LEU A 284 -26.17 -3.67 -25.50
N PRO A 285 -26.97 -2.75 -26.03
CA PRO A 285 -27.24 -1.51 -25.35
C PRO A 285 -28.12 -1.73 -24.10
N CYS A 286 -27.87 -0.93 -23.06
CA CYS A 286 -28.77 -0.70 -21.94
C CYS A 286 -29.42 0.68 -22.15
N THR A 287 -30.67 0.70 -22.59
CA THR A 287 -31.40 1.93 -22.96
C THR A 287 -32.53 2.30 -22.01
N SER A 288 -33.07 1.33 -21.26
CA SER A 288 -34.20 1.51 -20.33
C SER A 288 -33.89 1.09 -18.89
N GLY A 289 -32.72 0.48 -18.63
CA GLY A 289 -32.32 -0.03 -17.32
C GLY A 289 -32.91 -1.40 -16.95
N SER A 290 -33.59 -2.07 -17.88
CA SER A 290 -34.22 -3.38 -17.65
C SER A 290 -33.62 -4.50 -18.50
N GLU A 291 -32.77 -4.13 -19.45
CA GLU A 291 -32.08 -5.04 -20.33
C GLU A 291 -31.06 -5.89 -19.57
N ALA A 292 -30.91 -7.16 -19.96
CA ALA A 292 -29.93 -8.07 -19.34
C ALA A 292 -28.47 -7.61 -19.50
N SER A 293 -28.20 -6.67 -20.42
CA SER A 293 -26.90 -6.02 -20.61
C SER A 293 -26.60 -4.95 -19.57
N CYS A 294 -27.61 -4.39 -18.89
CA CYS A 294 -27.45 -3.35 -17.87
C CYS A 294 -26.63 -3.88 -16.69
N LEU A 295 -25.69 -3.09 -16.20
CA LEU A 295 -24.80 -3.48 -15.10
C LEU A 295 -25.56 -3.65 -13.78
N ASP A 296 -26.57 -2.81 -13.49
CA ASP A 296 -27.42 -3.00 -12.29
C ASP A 296 -28.24 -4.29 -12.37
N VAL A 297 -28.70 -4.70 -13.55
CA VAL A 297 -29.44 -5.95 -13.72
C VAL A 297 -28.53 -7.16 -13.48
N ARG A 298 -27.31 -7.09 -14.00
CA ARG A 298 -26.32 -8.18 -13.87
C ARG A 298 -25.85 -8.36 -12.43
N ARG A 299 -25.58 -7.26 -11.71
CA ARG A 299 -24.94 -7.25 -10.37
C ARG A 299 -23.61 -8.03 -10.35
N ASN A 300 -22.86 -7.98 -9.26
CA ASN A 300 -21.51 -8.59 -9.16
C ASN A 300 -20.51 -8.11 -10.24
N ILE A 301 -20.44 -6.80 -10.46
CA ILE A 301 -19.54 -6.20 -11.45
C ILE A 301 -18.22 -5.82 -10.79
N GLN A 302 -17.11 -6.32 -11.35
CA GLN A 302 -15.79 -5.76 -11.10
C GLN A 302 -15.49 -4.71 -12.17
N CYS A 303 -15.31 -3.46 -11.78
CA CYS A 303 -15.02 -2.38 -12.71
C CYS A 303 -13.77 -2.69 -13.56
N SER A 304 -12.79 -3.38 -12.97
CA SER A 304 -11.55 -3.81 -13.62
C SER A 304 -11.70 -4.88 -14.68
N GLN A 305 -12.88 -5.48 -14.82
CA GLN A 305 -13.23 -6.31 -15.98
C GLN A 305 -13.17 -5.51 -17.29
N CYS A 306 -13.54 -4.24 -17.24
CA CYS A 306 -13.50 -3.31 -18.37
C CYS A 306 -12.39 -2.27 -18.21
N HIS A 307 -12.24 -1.70 -17.01
CA HIS A 307 -11.29 -0.63 -16.73
C HIS A 307 -10.01 -1.16 -16.09
N TYR A 308 -9.00 -1.51 -16.89
CA TYR A 308 -7.77 -2.13 -16.40
C TYR A 308 -7.15 -1.45 -15.16
N SER A 309 -6.67 -2.26 -14.21
CA SER A 309 -5.92 -1.82 -13.05
C SER A 309 -4.68 -2.70 -12.87
N PRO A 310 -3.45 -2.16 -12.97
CA PRO A 310 -2.22 -2.91 -12.75
C PRO A 310 -2.18 -3.64 -11.40
N ALA A 311 -2.75 -3.05 -10.34
CA ALA A 311 -2.79 -3.67 -9.01
C ALA A 311 -3.63 -4.96 -8.93
N LEU A 312 -4.52 -5.18 -9.91
CA LEU A 312 -5.36 -6.37 -10.02
C LEU A 312 -4.90 -7.31 -11.15
N ASP A 313 -3.83 -6.96 -11.86
CA ASP A 313 -3.20 -7.83 -12.84
C ASP A 313 -2.21 -8.77 -12.16
N LEU A 314 -2.76 -9.81 -11.54
CA LEU A 314 -1.97 -10.80 -10.80
C LEU A 314 -0.97 -11.55 -11.69
N ALA A 315 -1.27 -11.70 -12.99
CA ALA A 315 -0.39 -12.34 -13.96
C ALA A 315 0.65 -11.37 -14.55
N GLN A 316 0.48 -10.07 -14.35
CA GLN A 316 1.39 -9.01 -14.79
C GLN A 316 1.60 -8.99 -16.32
N ILE A 317 0.56 -9.32 -17.08
CA ILE A 317 0.57 -9.43 -18.55
C ILE A 317 0.02 -8.19 -19.26
N GLY A 318 -0.50 -7.22 -18.52
CA GLY A 318 -1.15 -6.03 -19.05
C GLY A 318 -2.66 -6.18 -19.27
N PRO A 319 -3.28 -5.14 -19.88
CA PRO A 319 -4.69 -5.18 -20.25
C PRO A 319 -4.99 -6.33 -21.23
N VAL A 320 -6.04 -7.11 -20.95
CA VAL A 320 -6.49 -8.22 -21.79
C VAL A 320 -7.98 -8.13 -22.15
N ASP A 321 -8.30 -8.56 -23.37
CA ASP A 321 -9.66 -8.85 -23.81
C ASP A 321 -9.85 -10.37 -23.83
N GLU A 322 -11.00 -10.86 -23.35
CA GLU A 322 -11.29 -12.30 -23.28
C GLU A 322 -12.68 -12.63 -23.81
N PRO A 323 -12.88 -12.54 -25.14
CA PRO A 323 -14.15 -12.87 -25.79
C PRO A 323 -14.62 -14.30 -25.51
N GLU A 324 -13.69 -15.22 -25.25
CA GLU A 324 -14.01 -16.62 -24.98
C GLU A 324 -14.75 -16.83 -23.65
N GLN A 325 -14.71 -15.88 -22.71
CA GLN A 325 -15.54 -15.89 -21.50
C GLN A 325 -17.00 -15.44 -21.76
N GLY A 326 -17.41 -15.37 -23.03
CA GLY A 326 -18.77 -15.03 -23.44
C GLY A 326 -18.97 -13.54 -23.68
N ILE A 327 -20.22 -13.14 -23.90
CA ILE A 327 -20.63 -11.78 -24.30
C ILE A 327 -20.25 -10.66 -23.31
N HIS A 328 -19.86 -11.05 -22.09
CA HIS A 328 -19.46 -10.16 -21.01
C HIS A 328 -18.02 -10.42 -20.52
N GLY A 329 -17.19 -11.20 -21.22
CA GLY A 329 -15.77 -11.36 -20.89
C GLY A 329 -15.00 -10.04 -20.83
N ARG A 330 -13.76 -10.06 -20.31
CA ARG A 330 -12.92 -8.85 -20.14
C ARG A 330 -12.78 -8.05 -21.44
N GLN A 331 -12.73 -6.72 -21.31
CA GLN A 331 -12.62 -5.77 -22.43
C GLN A 331 -11.57 -4.67 -22.13
N GLN A 332 -10.49 -5.02 -21.44
CA GLN A 332 -9.58 -4.05 -20.81
C GLN A 332 -8.80 -3.19 -21.81
N THR A 333 -8.65 -3.64 -23.05
CA THR A 333 -7.98 -2.86 -24.11
C THR A 333 -8.91 -1.83 -24.76
N ARG A 334 -10.22 -1.92 -24.48
CA ARG A 334 -11.26 -1.08 -25.10
C ARG A 334 -11.69 0.08 -24.24
N HIS A 335 -11.22 0.18 -23.00
CA HIS A 335 -11.64 1.22 -22.07
C HIS A 335 -10.43 1.86 -21.39
N ILE A 336 -10.60 3.12 -21.00
CA ILE A 336 -9.64 3.80 -20.13
C ILE A 336 -9.44 3.01 -18.82
N SER A 337 -8.29 3.17 -18.17
CA SER A 337 -7.95 2.47 -16.94
C SER A 337 -8.89 2.85 -15.79
N MET A 338 -8.90 2.05 -14.72
CA MET A 338 -9.64 2.39 -13.51
C MET A 338 -9.14 3.71 -12.89
N SER A 339 -7.83 3.98 -12.96
CA SER A 339 -7.27 5.24 -12.44
C SER A 339 -7.81 6.45 -13.20
N ARG A 340 -7.88 6.38 -14.53
CA ARG A 340 -8.42 7.48 -15.33
C ARG A 340 -9.92 7.66 -15.14
N THR A 341 -10.69 6.56 -15.08
CA THR A 341 -12.14 6.61 -14.79
C THR A 341 -12.42 7.24 -13.45
N MET A 342 -11.66 6.88 -12.41
CA MET A 342 -11.87 7.44 -11.07
C MET A 342 -11.27 8.84 -10.95
N HIS A 343 -9.96 8.98 -11.06
CA HIS A 343 -9.29 10.24 -10.77
C HIS A 343 -9.53 11.30 -11.84
N GLY A 344 -9.49 10.91 -13.12
CA GLY A 344 -9.69 11.83 -14.24
C GLY A 344 -11.08 12.47 -14.22
N HIS A 345 -12.13 11.65 -14.04
CA HIS A 345 -13.49 12.15 -13.95
C HIS A 345 -13.76 12.92 -12.66
N HIS A 346 -13.44 12.36 -11.50
CA HIS A 346 -13.77 13.00 -10.23
C HIS A 346 -12.94 14.28 -10.00
N GLY A 347 -11.73 14.37 -10.55
CA GLY A 347 -10.92 15.58 -10.51
C GLY A 347 -11.51 16.78 -11.28
N GLU A 348 -12.57 16.59 -12.07
CA GLU A 348 -13.30 17.70 -12.72
C GLU A 348 -14.16 18.51 -11.74
N PHE A 349 -14.51 17.94 -10.58
CA PHE A 349 -15.45 18.52 -9.62
C PHE A 349 -14.73 19.17 -8.43
N THR A 350 -14.02 20.28 -8.67
CA THR A 350 -13.28 21.01 -7.60
C THR A 350 -14.20 21.64 -6.54
N ASP A 351 -15.48 21.82 -6.86
CA ASP A 351 -16.50 22.27 -5.89
C ASP A 351 -16.86 21.16 -4.88
N LEU A 352 -16.60 19.90 -5.22
CA LEU A 352 -16.85 18.74 -4.37
C LEU A 352 -15.57 18.24 -3.69
N PHE A 353 -14.46 18.26 -4.41
CA PHE A 353 -13.15 17.84 -3.94
C PHE A 353 -12.22 19.06 -3.89
N PRO A 354 -12.01 19.67 -2.72
CA PRO A 354 -11.16 20.84 -2.61
C PRO A 354 -9.70 20.50 -2.94
N GLU A 355 -9.00 21.46 -3.55
CA GLU A 355 -7.56 21.34 -3.81
C GLU A 355 -6.76 21.64 -2.53
N MET A 356 -5.67 20.91 -2.34
CA MET A 356 -4.74 21.13 -1.24
C MET A 356 -3.83 22.33 -1.57
N PRO A 357 -3.75 23.36 -0.72
CA PRO A 357 -2.77 24.42 -0.91
C PRO A 357 -1.32 23.90 -0.90
N ALA A 358 -0.38 24.64 -1.50
CA ALA A 358 1.03 24.27 -1.50
C ALA A 358 1.60 24.16 -0.07
N PRO A 359 2.64 23.34 0.17
CA PRO A 359 3.23 23.19 1.51
C PRO A 359 3.67 24.51 2.18
N SER A 360 4.12 25.48 1.38
CA SER A 360 4.53 26.81 1.86
C SER A 360 3.38 27.79 2.09
N ASP A 361 2.15 27.46 1.67
CA ASP A 361 1.01 28.36 1.75
C ASP A 361 0.62 28.58 3.23
N PRO A 362 0.57 29.83 3.72
CA PRO A 362 0.22 30.12 5.11
C PRO A 362 -1.21 29.70 5.49
N ALA A 363 -2.10 29.49 4.53
CA ALA A 363 -3.45 28.97 4.77
C ALA A 363 -3.44 27.47 5.09
N ARG A 364 -2.38 26.74 4.77
CA ARG A 364 -2.27 25.29 4.96
C ARG A 364 -1.97 24.93 6.42
N THR A 365 -2.99 25.02 7.27
CA THR A 365 -2.90 24.55 8.66
C THR A 365 -3.11 23.02 8.75
N PRO A 366 -2.67 22.35 9.82
CA PRO A 366 -2.96 20.93 10.03
C PRO A 366 -4.46 20.59 10.00
N GLU A 367 -5.31 21.49 10.49
CA GLU A 367 -6.77 21.33 10.46
C GLU A 367 -7.30 21.37 9.03
N LEU A 368 -6.82 22.31 8.20
CA LEU A 368 -7.19 22.38 6.79
C LEU A 368 -6.68 21.16 6.02
N GLN A 369 -5.45 20.70 6.31
CA GLN A 369 -4.90 19.50 5.70
C GLN A 369 -5.79 18.28 5.98
N ALA A 370 -6.16 18.08 7.26
CA ALA A 370 -7.04 17.00 7.66
C ALA A 370 -8.41 17.10 6.99
N GLN A 371 -9.00 18.31 6.95
CA GLN A 371 -10.28 18.55 6.30
C GLN A 371 -10.23 18.19 4.81
N VAL A 372 -9.28 18.79 4.06
CA VAL A 372 -9.17 18.58 2.62
C VAL A 372 -8.90 17.11 2.30
N LEU A 373 -8.08 16.40 3.07
CA LEU A 373 -7.86 14.96 2.88
C LEU A 373 -9.16 14.15 3.05
N GLN A 374 -9.91 14.41 4.13
CA GLN A 374 -11.20 13.75 4.40
C GLN A 374 -12.24 14.05 3.32
N GLU A 375 -12.20 15.25 2.74
CA GLU A 375 -13.11 15.68 1.68
C GLU A 375 -12.65 15.23 0.28
N SER A 376 -11.38 14.84 0.08
CA SER A 376 -10.79 14.45 -1.22
C SER A 376 -10.32 12.99 -1.27
N CYS A 377 -9.01 12.73 -1.15
CA CYS A 377 -8.39 11.42 -1.39
C CYS A 377 -8.97 10.32 -0.47
N TYR A 378 -9.27 10.65 0.78
CA TYR A 378 -9.79 9.69 1.77
C TYR A 378 -11.25 9.32 1.55
N GLN A 379 -11.96 9.98 0.63
CA GLN A 379 -13.28 9.51 0.18
C GLN A 379 -13.19 8.17 -0.55
N CYS A 380 -12.07 7.92 -1.25
CA CYS A 380 -11.92 6.73 -2.11
C CYS A 380 -10.79 5.81 -1.66
N HIS A 381 -9.73 6.35 -1.07
CA HIS A 381 -8.62 5.59 -0.53
C HIS A 381 -8.80 5.32 0.96
N PRO A 382 -8.28 4.20 1.51
CA PRO A 382 -8.46 3.85 2.91
C PRO A 382 -7.91 4.91 3.86
N GLY A 383 -8.75 5.83 4.31
CA GLY A 383 -8.28 7.09 4.89
C GLY A 383 -9.20 7.71 5.93
N LYS A 384 -10.52 7.63 5.75
CA LYS A 384 -11.45 8.17 6.76
C LYS A 384 -11.31 7.45 8.10
N ARG A 385 -11.17 6.11 8.05
CA ARG A 385 -10.95 5.26 9.23
C ARG A 385 -9.55 4.68 9.25
N THR A 386 -9.08 4.18 8.11
CA THR A 386 -7.80 3.43 8.02
C THR A 386 -6.57 4.31 8.00
N GLN A 387 -6.71 5.63 7.76
CA GLN A 387 -5.60 6.59 7.71
C GLN A 387 -4.33 6.01 7.06
N CYS A 388 -4.44 5.58 5.80
CA CYS A 388 -3.35 4.83 5.14
C CYS A 388 -2.00 5.55 5.24
N LEU A 389 -1.99 6.89 5.11
CA LEU A 389 -0.85 7.75 5.39
C LEU A 389 -0.84 8.18 6.87
N ARG A 390 0.03 7.55 7.66
CA ARG A 390 0.12 7.73 9.12
C ARG A 390 1.53 7.74 9.71
N GLY A 391 2.54 7.47 8.89
CA GLY A 391 3.94 7.43 9.32
C GLY A 391 4.60 8.80 9.46
N ALA A 392 5.93 8.79 9.57
CA ALA A 392 6.78 9.96 9.75
C ALA A 392 6.55 11.08 8.70
N MET A 393 6.13 10.72 7.49
CA MET A 393 5.75 11.69 6.45
C MET A 393 4.46 12.46 6.82
N ALA A 394 3.43 11.76 7.29
CA ALA A 394 2.21 12.39 7.80
C ALA A 394 2.50 13.28 9.01
N SER A 395 3.31 12.80 9.97
CA SER A 395 3.75 13.61 11.11
C SER A 395 4.58 14.83 10.69
N GLY A 396 5.25 14.75 9.54
CA GLY A 396 5.96 15.86 8.90
C GLY A 396 5.07 16.85 8.14
N GLY A 397 3.75 16.65 8.12
CA GLY A 397 2.78 17.51 7.43
C GLY A 397 2.69 17.27 5.92
N VAL A 398 3.29 16.18 5.42
CA VAL A 398 3.19 15.75 4.01
C VAL A 398 1.87 15.00 3.82
N VAL A 399 1.19 15.27 2.71
CA VAL A 399 -0.10 14.66 2.35
C VAL A 399 -0.04 14.03 0.96
N CYS A 400 -1.08 13.29 0.57
CA CYS A 400 -1.13 12.54 -0.68
C CYS A 400 -0.77 13.40 -1.91
N GLN A 401 -1.27 14.62 -1.98
CA GLN A 401 -1.09 15.54 -3.10
C GLN A 401 0.36 15.98 -3.28
N ASP A 402 1.14 16.10 -2.19
CA ASP A 402 2.55 16.49 -2.26
C ASP A 402 3.41 15.42 -2.95
N CYS A 403 2.95 14.16 -2.91
CA CYS A 403 3.60 13.02 -3.54
C CYS A 403 3.00 12.74 -4.92
N HIS A 404 1.69 12.58 -5.03
CA HIS A 404 1.06 12.07 -6.24
C HIS A 404 0.52 13.16 -7.18
N GLY A 405 0.26 14.36 -6.66
CA GLY A 405 -0.50 15.42 -7.34
C GLY A 405 -1.98 15.40 -7.03
N ASN A 406 -2.73 16.28 -7.69
CA ASN A 406 -4.20 16.27 -7.63
C ASN A 406 -4.81 15.15 -8.47
N MET A 407 -6.13 14.96 -8.34
CA MET A 407 -6.85 13.86 -9.00
C MET A 407 -6.72 13.92 -10.53
N LYS A 408 -6.75 15.11 -11.14
CA LYS A 408 -6.55 15.23 -12.59
C LYS A 408 -5.17 14.77 -13.04
N GLN A 409 -4.13 15.10 -12.27
CA GLN A 409 -2.75 14.67 -12.55
C GLN A 409 -2.57 13.16 -12.36
N VAL A 410 -3.19 12.57 -11.34
CA VAL A 410 -3.18 11.11 -11.12
C VAL A 410 -3.95 10.37 -12.23
N GLY A 411 -5.07 10.93 -12.69
CA GLY A 411 -5.89 10.39 -13.78
C GLY A 411 -5.31 10.60 -15.18
N ASN A 412 -4.26 11.41 -15.31
CA ASN A 412 -3.56 11.61 -16.57
C ASN A 412 -2.54 10.50 -16.83
N ASP A 413 -3.07 9.30 -17.10
CA ASP A 413 -2.29 8.08 -17.20
C ASP A 413 -2.17 7.54 -18.63
N PHE A 414 -1.47 6.40 -18.75
CA PHE A 414 -1.20 5.68 -20.00
C PHE A 414 -2.44 5.30 -20.83
N SER A 415 -3.65 5.40 -20.30
CA SER A 415 -4.88 4.97 -20.99
C SER A 415 -5.63 6.09 -21.72
N GLU A 416 -5.12 7.34 -21.72
CA GLU A 416 -5.77 8.51 -22.32
C GLU A 416 -6.30 8.28 -23.75
N GLY A 417 -5.57 7.52 -24.56
CA GLY A 417 -5.92 7.26 -25.95
C GLY A 417 -7.06 6.26 -26.15
N LEU A 418 -7.71 5.74 -25.11
CA LEU A 418 -8.84 4.80 -25.23
C LEU A 418 -10.19 5.51 -25.03
N PRO A 419 -11.30 5.01 -25.61
CA PRO A 419 -11.44 3.86 -26.52
C PRO A 419 -11.07 4.15 -28.00
N GLY A 420 -11.00 5.42 -28.42
CA GLY A 420 -10.99 5.81 -29.84
C GLY A 420 -9.78 6.60 -30.34
N GLY A 421 -8.73 6.74 -29.52
CA GLY A 421 -7.53 7.52 -29.81
C GLY A 421 -6.32 6.66 -30.18
N THR A 422 -5.12 7.03 -29.70
CA THR A 422 -3.83 6.44 -30.09
C THR A 422 -3.51 5.10 -29.39
N GLY A 423 -4.42 4.55 -28.59
CA GLY A 423 -4.14 3.39 -27.74
C GLY A 423 -3.38 3.76 -26.45
N LEU A 424 -2.69 2.79 -25.87
CA LEU A 424 -1.94 2.95 -24.62
C LEU A 424 -0.61 3.71 -24.84
N ASP A 425 -0.31 4.68 -23.98
CA ASP A 425 0.91 5.49 -23.98
C ASP A 425 1.73 5.23 -22.70
N LEU A 426 2.62 4.23 -22.75
CA LEU A 426 3.47 3.84 -21.62
C LEU A 426 4.60 4.84 -21.32
N THR A 427 4.67 5.97 -22.02
CA THR A 427 5.55 7.09 -21.61
C THR A 427 4.93 7.93 -20.50
N ARG A 428 3.63 7.77 -20.25
CA ARG A 428 2.91 8.37 -19.12
C ARG A 428 2.92 7.45 -17.91
N ARG A 429 2.46 7.99 -16.79
CA ARG A 429 2.26 7.24 -15.54
C ARG A 429 1.43 5.99 -15.81
N VAL A 430 1.94 4.84 -15.39
CA VAL A 430 1.17 3.63 -15.14
C VAL A 430 0.90 3.54 -13.63
N PRO A 431 -0.36 3.65 -13.18
CA PRO A 431 -0.71 3.59 -11.76
C PRO A 431 -0.14 2.32 -11.09
N TRP A 432 0.25 2.39 -9.81
CA TRP A 432 0.85 1.29 -9.05
C TRP A 432 2.26 0.84 -9.48
N ALA A 433 2.68 1.15 -10.72
CA ALA A 433 4.00 0.85 -11.26
C ALA A 433 4.92 2.08 -11.35
N ASN A 434 4.35 3.29 -11.48
CA ASN A 434 5.09 4.54 -11.45
C ASN A 434 4.65 5.38 -10.25
N GLU A 435 5.36 5.22 -9.14
CA GLU A 435 5.12 5.96 -7.91
C GLU A 435 6.29 6.91 -7.58
N PRO A 436 6.05 7.94 -6.77
CA PRO A 436 7.11 8.83 -6.31
C PRO A 436 8.18 8.07 -5.54
N GLN A 437 9.42 8.53 -5.69
CA GLN A 437 10.60 7.93 -5.07
C GLN A 437 11.10 8.80 -3.91
N CYS A 438 11.76 8.20 -2.92
CA CYS A 438 12.37 8.85 -1.77
C CYS A 438 13.28 10.00 -2.22
N GLN A 439 14.08 9.77 -3.26
CA GLN A 439 14.97 10.77 -3.85
C GLN A 439 14.28 11.98 -4.49
N ALA A 440 12.95 11.96 -4.64
CA ALA A 440 12.20 13.14 -5.07
C ALA A 440 12.08 14.20 -3.96
N CYS A 441 12.19 13.80 -2.69
CA CYS A 441 12.22 14.71 -1.53
C CYS A 441 13.56 14.69 -0.80
N HIS A 442 14.18 13.52 -0.67
CA HIS A 442 15.47 13.32 -0.04
C HIS A 442 16.59 13.48 -1.09
N ILE A 443 16.72 14.69 -1.61
CA ILE A 443 17.56 15.00 -2.77
C ILE A 443 19.07 15.01 -2.47
N GLY A 444 19.46 14.92 -1.19
CA GLY A 444 20.85 14.86 -0.78
C GLY A 444 21.08 15.09 0.71
N ASP A 445 22.34 15.22 1.06
CA ASP A 445 22.86 15.55 2.39
C ASP A 445 23.23 17.04 2.54
N VAL A 446 23.75 17.44 3.71
CA VAL A 446 24.12 18.83 4.03
C VAL A 446 25.04 19.47 2.99
N LEU A 447 26.02 18.73 2.47
CA LEU A 447 27.00 19.28 1.53
C LEU A 447 26.43 19.40 0.11
N THR A 448 25.65 18.41 -0.29
CA THR A 448 25.04 18.38 -1.63
C THR A 448 23.90 19.40 -1.75
N ILE A 449 23.06 19.55 -0.73
CA ILE A 449 21.95 20.52 -0.75
C ILE A 449 22.46 21.96 -0.78
N ALA A 450 23.58 22.25 -0.09
CA ALA A 450 24.20 23.57 -0.10
C ALA A 450 24.68 24.01 -1.50
N GLN A 451 24.84 23.07 -2.43
CA GLN A 451 25.25 23.31 -3.82
C GLN A 451 24.08 23.22 -4.81
N ALA A 452 22.91 22.76 -4.38
CA ALA A 452 21.75 22.60 -5.22
C ALA A 452 21.01 23.94 -5.41
N ASP A 453 20.50 24.19 -6.62
CA ASP A 453 19.51 25.25 -6.83
C ASP A 453 18.16 24.77 -6.32
N THR A 454 17.77 25.27 -5.15
CA THR A 454 16.51 24.93 -4.47
C THR A 454 15.43 25.99 -4.65
N SER A 455 15.66 27.01 -5.49
CA SER A 455 14.77 28.16 -5.62
C SER A 455 13.37 27.79 -6.12
N ASP A 456 13.25 26.72 -6.91
CA ASP A 456 11.99 26.20 -7.45
C ASP A 456 11.44 24.98 -6.66
N PHE A 457 11.99 24.70 -5.48
CA PHE A 457 11.50 23.63 -4.61
C PHE A 457 10.72 24.13 -3.40
N GLU A 458 9.92 23.23 -2.83
CA GLU A 458 9.30 23.37 -1.51
C GLU A 458 10.25 22.78 -0.45
N LEU A 459 11.28 23.53 -0.06
CA LEU A 459 12.25 23.09 0.93
C LEU A 459 11.64 23.06 2.35
N ALA A 460 11.91 22.00 3.11
CA ALA A 460 11.49 21.90 4.50
C ALA A 460 12.27 22.89 5.39
N VAL A 461 11.75 23.15 6.59
CA VAL A 461 12.37 24.07 7.55
C VAL A 461 13.75 23.62 8.02
N ASP A 462 14.04 22.32 7.93
CA ASP A 462 15.35 21.74 8.19
C ASP A 462 16.42 22.09 7.14
N GLY A 463 16.01 22.58 5.97
CA GLY A 463 16.90 23.00 4.90
C GLY A 463 17.53 21.85 4.10
N ILE A 464 17.12 20.60 4.31
CA ILE A 464 17.73 19.42 3.66
C ILE A 464 16.74 18.73 2.71
N ARG A 465 15.56 18.35 3.22
CA ARG A 465 14.56 17.61 2.44
C ARG A 465 13.51 18.53 1.83
N LEU A 466 12.84 18.06 0.78
CA LEU A 466 11.69 18.74 0.21
C LEU A 466 10.38 18.27 0.87
N ARG A 467 9.33 19.09 0.75
CA ARG A 467 7.96 18.81 1.22
C ARG A 467 7.03 18.33 0.13
N GLN A 468 7.48 18.28 -1.13
CA GLN A 468 6.74 17.73 -2.25
C GLN A 468 7.72 17.17 -3.29
N THR A 469 7.23 16.24 -4.12
CA THR A 469 8.05 15.43 -5.04
C THR A 469 8.26 16.07 -6.42
N TYR A 470 7.70 17.25 -6.67
CA TYR A 470 7.75 17.97 -7.93
C TYR A 470 8.08 19.45 -7.71
N ARG A 471 8.46 20.18 -8.77
CA ARG A 471 8.83 21.60 -8.66
C ARG A 471 7.60 22.48 -8.47
N LYS A 472 7.79 23.67 -7.89
CA LYS A 472 6.69 24.66 -7.76
C LYS A 472 6.17 25.08 -9.13
N SER A 473 7.06 25.29 -10.10
CA SER A 473 6.71 25.62 -11.48
C SER A 473 5.89 24.52 -12.19
N ASP A 474 6.08 23.26 -11.79
CA ASP A 474 5.41 22.09 -12.38
C ASP A 474 4.03 21.81 -11.75
N ALA A 475 3.67 22.46 -10.64
CA ALA A 475 2.47 22.14 -9.84
C ALA A 475 1.13 22.19 -10.61
N THR A 476 1.07 22.96 -11.70
CA THR A 476 -0.12 23.09 -12.55
C THR A 476 -0.06 22.28 -13.85
N ALA A 477 1.03 21.55 -14.08
CA ALA A 477 1.18 20.71 -15.26
C ALA A 477 0.17 19.56 -15.23
N ALA A 478 -0.29 19.15 -16.42
CA ALA A 478 -1.21 18.01 -16.54
C ALA A 478 -0.57 16.68 -16.13
N SER A 479 0.75 16.55 -16.29
CA SER A 479 1.56 15.45 -15.80
C SER A 479 2.65 16.00 -14.92
N LEU A 480 2.80 15.46 -13.72
CA LEU A 480 3.84 15.89 -12.78
C LEU A 480 5.14 15.13 -13.06
N PRO A 481 6.23 15.81 -13.46
CA PRO A 481 7.55 15.22 -13.47
C PRO A 481 8.08 15.16 -12.03
N PHE A 482 8.28 13.96 -11.51
CA PHE A 482 8.93 13.80 -10.22
C PHE A 482 10.39 14.29 -10.29
N ILE A 483 10.82 14.96 -9.24
CA ILE A 483 12.22 15.32 -9.03
C ILE A 483 13.03 14.03 -8.95
N SER A 484 14.16 13.99 -9.65
CA SER A 484 15.04 12.83 -9.68
C SER A 484 16.42 13.26 -9.19
N ALA A 485 16.89 12.61 -8.11
CA ALA A 485 18.20 12.83 -7.52
C ALA A 485 18.94 11.49 -7.34
N PRO A 486 19.31 10.80 -8.45
CA PRO A 486 19.93 9.46 -8.41
C PRO A 486 21.31 9.45 -7.73
N GLY A 487 21.95 10.61 -7.58
CA GLY A 487 23.19 10.75 -6.80
C GLY A 487 22.96 10.92 -5.29
N SER A 488 21.70 11.00 -4.85
CA SER A 488 21.37 11.07 -3.43
C SER A 488 21.75 9.77 -2.72
N ARG A 489 22.29 9.88 -1.51
CA ARG A 489 22.52 8.72 -0.63
C ARG A 489 21.23 8.03 -0.17
N PHE A 490 20.07 8.65 -0.42
CA PHE A 490 18.74 8.15 -0.10
C PHE A 490 18.00 7.63 -1.35
N ALA A 491 18.71 7.50 -2.48
CA ALA A 491 18.17 6.99 -3.72
C ALA A 491 17.86 5.50 -3.62
N GLU A 492 16.69 5.13 -4.14
CA GLU A 492 16.33 3.76 -4.44
C GLU A 492 17.18 3.16 -5.57
N ASP A 493 17.44 1.85 -5.49
CA ASP A 493 18.10 1.09 -6.57
C ASP A 493 17.12 0.53 -7.61
N GLN A 494 15.82 0.48 -7.29
CA GLN A 494 14.73 0.11 -8.19
C GLN A 494 13.76 1.27 -8.43
N GLY A 495 12.88 1.11 -9.41
CA GLY A 495 11.85 2.11 -9.74
C GLY A 495 10.79 2.33 -8.66
N LEU A 496 10.69 1.43 -7.68
CA LEU A 496 9.70 1.45 -6.60
C LEU A 496 10.36 1.12 -5.26
N TYR A 497 10.07 1.93 -4.24
CA TYR A 497 10.55 1.74 -2.87
C TYR A 497 10.37 0.31 -2.32
N ARG A 498 9.19 -0.30 -2.51
CA ARG A 498 8.90 -1.67 -2.04
C ARG A 498 9.74 -2.77 -2.69
N LEU A 499 10.39 -2.45 -3.81
CA LEU A 499 11.27 -3.36 -4.56
C LEU A 499 12.76 -3.07 -4.30
N SER A 500 13.06 -1.97 -3.62
CA SER A 500 14.41 -1.45 -3.46
C SER A 500 15.12 -2.00 -2.24
N LYS A 501 16.43 -2.16 -2.38
CA LYS A 501 17.34 -2.64 -1.33
C LYS A 501 18.43 -1.62 -1.05
N GLY A 502 19.00 -1.73 0.15
CA GLY A 502 20.14 -0.93 0.57
C GLY A 502 21.24 -1.78 1.19
N HIS A 503 21.63 -1.40 2.40
CA HIS A 503 22.72 -2.02 3.16
C HIS A 503 22.53 -3.54 3.32
N GLY A 504 23.54 -4.32 2.90
CA GLY A 504 23.52 -5.77 3.02
C GLY A 504 22.45 -6.49 2.19
N GLY A 505 21.80 -5.80 1.23
CA GLY A 505 20.68 -6.35 0.46
C GLY A 505 19.35 -6.39 1.22
N VAL A 506 19.25 -5.70 2.37
CA VAL A 506 17.99 -5.54 3.10
C VAL A 506 17.07 -4.60 2.34
N MET A 507 15.80 -4.98 2.22
CA MET A 507 14.76 -4.14 1.60
C MET A 507 14.58 -2.84 2.41
N CYS A 508 14.32 -1.74 1.73
CA CYS A 508 14.07 -0.45 2.41
C CYS A 508 12.94 -0.56 3.44
N GLU A 509 11.87 -1.30 3.12
CA GLU A 509 10.76 -1.58 4.04
C GLU A 509 11.18 -2.29 5.34
N GLY A 510 12.23 -3.10 5.30
CA GLY A 510 12.77 -3.79 6.47
C GLY A 510 13.45 -2.87 7.47
N CYS A 511 13.94 -1.70 7.02
CA CYS A 511 14.55 -0.70 7.89
C CYS A 511 13.60 0.45 8.25
N HIS A 512 12.69 0.81 7.34
CA HIS A 512 11.90 2.03 7.48
C HIS A 512 10.40 1.79 7.72
N GLY A 513 9.87 0.59 7.43
CA GLY A 513 8.43 0.33 7.39
C GLY A 513 7.82 0.54 6.00
N SER A 514 6.51 0.34 5.86
CA SER A 514 5.81 0.51 4.57
C SER A 514 5.76 1.98 4.15
N THR A 515 5.66 2.26 2.85
CA THR A 515 5.75 3.65 2.30
C THR A 515 4.82 4.64 2.99
N HIS A 516 3.58 4.26 3.32
CA HIS A 516 2.63 5.17 3.98
C HIS A 516 2.64 5.10 5.52
N ALA A 517 3.40 4.17 6.09
CA ALA A 517 3.54 3.97 7.53
C ALA A 517 5.01 3.86 7.95
N ILE A 518 5.88 4.68 7.35
CA ILE A 518 7.29 4.79 7.72
C ILE A 518 7.40 5.14 9.20
N TRP A 519 8.26 4.44 9.94
CA TRP A 519 8.39 4.61 11.38
C TRP A 519 9.08 5.94 11.76
N PRO A 520 8.73 6.55 12.90
CA PRO A 520 7.69 6.11 13.83
C PRO A 520 6.28 6.48 13.33
N VAL A 521 5.29 5.71 13.76
CA VAL A 521 3.85 5.97 13.56
C VAL A 521 3.23 6.42 14.89
N GLN A 522 2.39 7.44 14.89
CA GLN A 522 1.71 7.87 16.12
C GLN A 522 0.46 7.01 16.42
N PRO A 523 0.16 6.68 17.70
CA PRO A 523 0.95 6.98 18.89
C PRO A 523 2.23 6.11 18.95
N ASP A 524 3.38 6.75 19.13
CA ASP A 524 4.69 6.06 19.14
C ASP A 524 5.01 5.33 20.46
N GLY A 525 4.13 5.45 21.46
CA GLY A 525 4.26 4.79 22.75
C GLY A 525 5.34 5.37 23.67
N ASP A 526 6.17 6.29 23.17
CA ASP A 526 7.12 7.12 23.91
C ASP A 526 6.46 8.41 24.44
N ASP A 527 5.29 8.77 23.90
CA ASP A 527 4.39 9.74 24.53
C ASP A 527 3.99 9.23 25.93
N VAL A 528 4.57 9.87 26.95
CA VAL A 528 4.31 9.60 28.38
C VAL A 528 2.83 9.74 28.78
N ASN A 529 2.00 10.35 27.92
CA ASN A 529 0.57 10.49 28.13
C ASN A 529 -0.27 9.46 27.35
N SER A 530 0.33 8.69 26.43
CA SER A 530 -0.39 7.70 25.62
C SER A 530 -0.29 6.29 26.24
N PRO A 531 -1.40 5.71 26.74
CA PRO A 531 -1.41 4.31 27.11
C PRO A 531 -1.32 3.38 25.89
N PHE A 532 -1.54 3.92 24.68
CA PHE A 532 -1.61 3.18 23.43
C PHE A 532 -0.30 3.24 22.65
N LEU A 533 -0.10 2.23 21.80
CA LEU A 533 1.04 2.12 20.88
C LEU A 533 0.50 1.68 19.51
N ALA A 534 0.88 2.39 18.45
CA ALA A 534 0.54 1.99 17.08
C ALA A 534 1.22 0.66 16.73
N ASN A 535 0.43 -0.27 16.16
CA ASN A 535 0.88 -1.61 15.78
C ASN A 535 2.08 -1.58 14.83
N ASP A 536 2.18 -0.58 13.95
CA ASP A 536 3.29 -0.43 13.02
C ASP A 536 4.65 -0.39 13.70
N ASN A 537 4.75 0.18 14.91
CA ASN A 537 6.02 0.36 15.60
C ASN A 537 6.55 -0.92 16.26
N LEU A 538 5.75 -1.99 16.36
CA LEU A 538 6.16 -3.22 17.05
C LEU A 538 7.39 -3.87 16.41
N ALA A 539 7.51 -3.84 15.08
CA ALA A 539 8.70 -4.31 14.38
C ALA A 539 9.96 -3.56 14.84
N ALA A 540 9.92 -2.23 14.80
CA ALA A 540 11.04 -1.39 15.24
C ALA A 540 11.40 -1.64 16.71
N ILE A 541 10.41 -1.61 17.61
CA ILE A 541 10.63 -1.83 19.04
C ILE A 541 11.21 -3.23 19.31
N GLY A 542 10.68 -4.26 18.65
CA GLY A 542 11.17 -5.63 18.80
C GLY A 542 12.60 -5.83 18.32
N LEU A 543 13.03 -5.05 17.32
CA LEU A 543 14.36 -5.15 16.70
C LEU A 543 15.43 -4.32 17.42
N GLN A 544 15.13 -3.06 17.75
CA GLN A 544 16.12 -2.12 18.30
C GLN A 544 15.77 -1.54 19.68
N GLY A 545 14.62 -1.92 20.25
CA GLY A 545 14.19 -1.49 21.59
C GLY A 545 13.47 -0.14 21.64
N HIS A 546 13.39 0.60 20.54
CA HIS A 546 12.71 1.89 20.45
C HIS A 546 12.00 2.07 19.10
N THR A 547 11.10 3.06 19.01
CA THR A 547 10.42 3.40 17.76
C THR A 547 11.34 4.12 16.77
N GLY A 548 10.90 4.21 15.52
CA GLY A 548 11.65 4.86 14.44
C GLY A 548 12.29 3.86 13.48
N THR A 549 12.96 4.40 12.46
CA THR A 549 13.69 3.59 11.47
C THR A 549 14.81 2.82 12.15
N ILE A 550 15.11 1.61 11.67
CA ILE A 550 16.21 0.78 12.20
C ILE A 550 17.54 1.49 11.97
N THR A 551 18.23 1.81 13.08
CA THR A 551 19.54 2.48 13.06
C THR A 551 20.55 1.79 13.97
N GLU A 552 20.08 1.06 14.99
CA GLU A 552 20.96 0.29 15.88
C GLU A 552 21.61 -0.87 15.14
N CYS A 553 22.92 -0.75 14.90
CA CYS A 553 23.65 -1.71 14.05
C CYS A 553 23.71 -3.10 14.68
N ASP A 554 23.61 -3.20 16.01
CA ASP A 554 23.59 -4.46 16.75
C ASP A 554 22.26 -5.25 16.62
N THR A 555 21.24 -4.64 15.99
CA THR A 555 20.05 -5.36 15.50
C THR A 555 20.45 -6.52 14.57
N CYS A 556 21.49 -6.32 13.76
CA CYS A 556 21.94 -7.28 12.74
C CYS A 556 23.37 -7.76 12.96
N HIS A 557 24.24 -6.94 13.54
CA HIS A 557 25.64 -7.24 13.78
C HIS A 557 25.88 -7.64 15.23
N ALA A 558 26.90 -8.47 15.49
CA ALA A 558 27.24 -8.77 16.87
C ALA A 558 27.73 -7.50 17.60
N PRO A 559 27.32 -7.24 18.85
CA PRO A 559 27.77 -6.08 19.60
C PRO A 559 29.29 -5.95 19.65
N GLY A 560 29.82 -4.77 19.31
CA GLY A 560 31.25 -4.48 19.27
C GLY A 560 32.03 -5.19 18.15
N SER A 561 31.36 -5.86 17.21
CA SER A 561 32.02 -6.50 16.07
C SER A 561 32.41 -5.54 14.95
N LEU A 562 31.87 -4.33 14.97
CA LEU A 562 32.10 -3.33 13.93
C LEU A 562 33.37 -2.52 14.19
N GLY A 563 34.12 -2.27 13.12
CA GLY A 563 35.30 -1.42 13.15
C GLY A 563 34.97 0.06 12.97
N LEU A 564 36.01 0.87 12.77
CA LEU A 564 35.86 2.25 12.31
C LEU A 564 35.52 2.25 10.82
N THR A 565 34.24 2.34 10.49
CA THR A 565 33.73 2.26 9.12
C THR A 565 32.62 3.28 8.87
N LEU A 566 32.41 3.60 7.59
CA LEU A 566 31.28 4.37 7.05
C LEU A 566 30.45 3.53 6.07
N ASP A 567 30.62 2.22 6.04
CA ASP A 567 29.96 1.30 5.10
C ASP A 567 28.52 0.93 5.53
N GLY A 568 27.98 1.62 6.53
CA GLY A 568 26.60 1.48 6.98
C GLY A 568 25.59 2.04 5.97
N PRO A 569 24.28 1.87 6.24
CA PRO A 569 23.23 2.45 5.40
C PRO A 569 23.44 3.95 5.23
N HIS A 570 23.24 4.48 4.01
CA HIS A 570 23.41 5.91 3.68
C HIS A 570 24.79 6.51 4.03
N GLY A 571 25.83 5.68 4.16
CA GLY A 571 27.17 6.10 4.57
C GLY A 571 27.32 6.33 6.08
N MET A 572 26.44 5.74 6.88
CA MET A 572 26.46 5.85 8.34
C MET A 572 27.62 5.06 8.96
N HIS A 573 28.12 5.60 10.05
CA HIS A 573 29.02 4.88 10.96
C HIS A 573 28.22 4.08 11.99
N PRO A 574 28.85 3.13 12.72
CA PRO A 574 28.23 2.50 13.87
C PRO A 574 27.72 3.55 14.87
N VAL A 575 26.41 3.60 15.08
CA VAL A 575 25.78 4.47 16.09
C VAL A 575 25.83 3.79 17.45
N ASN A 576 25.88 4.59 18.53
CA ASN A 576 25.93 4.08 19.90
C ASN A 576 27.09 3.10 20.19
N ASP A 577 28.15 3.13 19.38
CA ASP A 577 29.31 2.26 19.52
C ASP A 577 30.45 2.99 20.28
N PRO A 578 30.91 2.47 21.42
CA PRO A 578 31.99 3.11 22.19
C PRO A 578 33.31 3.19 21.43
N ASN A 579 33.65 2.16 20.65
CA ASN A 579 34.90 2.14 19.88
C ASN A 579 34.89 3.22 18.78
N TRP A 580 33.75 3.44 18.12
CA TRP A 580 33.56 4.58 17.22
C TRP A 580 33.69 5.91 17.95
N THR A 581 32.91 6.08 19.01
CA THR A 581 32.85 7.33 19.80
C THR A 581 34.25 7.79 20.24
N HIS A 582 35.11 6.84 20.63
CA HIS A 582 36.47 7.13 21.06
C HIS A 582 37.51 7.39 19.97
N ARG A 583 37.34 6.79 18.79
CA ARG A 583 38.46 6.62 17.84
C ARG A 583 38.18 7.13 16.43
N HIS A 584 37.02 7.73 16.21
CA HIS A 584 36.63 8.29 14.92
C HIS A 584 37.52 9.47 14.44
N GLU A 585 38.36 10.07 15.31
CA GLU A 585 39.31 11.14 14.94
C GLU A 585 40.13 10.76 13.69
N SER A 586 40.69 9.55 13.67
CA SER A 586 41.48 9.07 12.53
C SER A 586 40.68 8.96 11.22
N VAL A 587 39.37 8.75 11.29
CA VAL A 587 38.47 8.72 10.12
C VAL A 587 38.16 10.14 9.67
N ALA A 588 37.84 11.02 10.62
CA ALA A 588 37.54 12.43 10.35
C ALA A 588 38.74 13.18 9.75
N GLU A 589 39.97 12.92 10.20
CA GLU A 589 41.20 13.50 9.63
C GLU A 589 41.44 13.11 8.16
N GLN A 590 41.03 11.89 7.78
CA GLN A 590 41.20 11.39 6.42
C GLN A 590 40.09 11.87 5.49
N ASN A 591 38.85 11.96 5.99
CA ASN A 591 37.69 12.35 5.22
C ASN A 591 36.73 13.23 6.04
N PRO A 592 37.03 14.52 6.24
CA PRO A 592 36.17 15.39 7.04
C PRO A 592 34.80 15.61 6.37
N ASN A 593 34.73 15.51 5.04
CA ASN A 593 33.49 15.73 4.29
C ASN A 593 32.44 14.63 4.53
N SER A 594 32.84 13.39 4.83
CA SER A 594 31.85 12.36 5.19
C SER A 594 31.15 12.68 6.51
N CYS A 595 31.83 13.34 7.45
CA CYS A 595 31.22 13.80 8.69
C CYS A 595 30.33 15.02 8.43
N ARG A 596 30.84 16.01 7.68
CA ARG A 596 30.11 17.25 7.35
C ARG A 596 28.80 17.01 6.61
N ALA A 597 28.72 15.92 5.84
CA ALA A 597 27.50 15.53 5.14
C ALA A 597 26.30 15.30 6.08
N CYS A 598 26.53 14.80 7.30
CA CYS A 598 25.46 14.50 8.25
C CYS A 598 25.51 15.39 9.50
N HIS A 599 26.70 15.76 9.97
CA HIS A 599 26.92 16.52 11.20
C HIS A 599 27.05 18.03 10.98
N GLY A 600 26.57 18.55 9.85
CA GLY A 600 26.64 19.98 9.55
C GLY A 600 27.91 20.39 8.82
N SER A 601 27.81 21.46 8.02
CA SER A 601 28.88 21.91 7.11
C SER A 601 30.18 22.27 7.83
N ASN A 602 30.06 22.67 9.10
CA ASN A 602 31.12 23.03 10.02
C ASN A 602 31.05 22.20 11.32
N GLY A 603 30.37 21.03 11.35
CA GLY A 603 30.28 20.21 12.57
C GLY A 603 29.24 20.68 13.62
N GLU A 604 28.33 21.57 13.23
CA GLU A 604 27.29 22.16 14.07
C GLU A 604 26.11 21.21 14.42
N GLY A 605 26.08 20.02 13.83
CA GLY A 605 24.92 19.12 13.86
C GLY A 605 23.94 19.39 12.71
N SER A 606 23.13 18.39 12.37
CA SER A 606 21.97 18.58 11.49
C SER A 606 20.91 17.52 11.78
N VAL A 607 19.75 17.63 11.13
CA VAL A 607 18.67 16.65 11.24
C VAL A 607 19.06 15.22 10.86
N LEU A 608 20.11 15.07 10.04
CA LEU A 608 20.64 13.75 9.63
C LEU A 608 21.48 13.07 10.72
N ALA A 609 21.92 13.82 11.73
CA ALA A 609 22.75 13.34 12.83
C ALA A 609 21.98 13.31 14.16
N ARG A 610 20.65 13.19 14.11
CA ARG A 610 19.82 13.09 15.32
C ARG A 610 19.98 11.74 16.01
N THR A 611 20.05 11.76 17.32
CA THR A 611 19.95 10.56 18.14
C THR A 611 18.55 9.95 18.04
N ALA A 612 18.46 8.66 17.70
CA ALA A 612 17.17 7.97 17.58
C ALA A 612 16.54 7.61 18.94
N ASP A 613 17.35 7.58 20.00
CA ASP A 613 16.92 7.36 21.38
C ASP A 613 17.89 8.04 22.36
N LEU A 614 17.62 7.99 23.66
CA LEU A 614 18.52 8.43 24.73
C LEU A 614 19.89 7.74 24.60
N ARG A 615 20.95 8.53 24.51
CA ARG A 615 22.34 8.04 24.48
C ARG A 615 23.11 8.52 25.68
N ILE A 616 23.94 7.63 26.22
CA ILE A 616 24.94 7.95 27.21
C ILE A 616 26.28 7.60 26.60
N LEU A 617 27.01 8.61 26.16
CA LEU A 617 28.25 8.47 25.39
C LEU A 617 29.44 8.98 26.19
N GLU A 618 30.63 8.50 25.86
CA GLU A 618 31.86 9.02 26.45
C GLU A 618 32.33 10.28 25.70
N SER A 619 32.66 11.31 26.45
CA SER A 619 33.12 12.61 25.96
C SER A 619 34.63 12.74 26.13
N HIS A 620 35.31 13.30 25.13
CA HIS A 620 36.75 13.54 25.23
C HIS A 620 37.03 14.65 26.25
N ASP A 621 36.31 15.78 26.10
CA ASP A 621 36.36 16.91 27.02
C ASP A 621 35.46 16.66 28.23
N LYS A 622 35.78 17.32 29.35
CA LYS A 622 34.94 17.25 30.54
C LYS A 622 33.64 18.02 30.31
N GLN A 623 32.53 17.39 30.65
CA GLN A 623 31.22 18.02 30.69
C GLN A 623 31.15 19.05 31.83
N PRO A 624 30.15 19.96 31.85
CA PRO A 624 30.04 21.01 32.87
C PRO A 624 29.99 20.50 34.32
N ASP A 625 29.54 19.25 34.52
CA ASP A 625 29.51 18.56 35.82
C ASP A 625 30.86 17.92 36.22
N GLY A 626 31.88 18.03 35.37
CA GLY A 626 33.23 17.48 35.56
C GLY A 626 33.39 16.02 35.12
N SER A 627 32.32 15.37 34.66
CA SER A 627 32.36 14.00 34.14
C SER A 627 32.91 13.94 32.71
N LYS A 628 33.25 12.74 32.23
CA LYS A 628 33.56 12.46 30.82
C LYS A 628 32.41 11.73 30.13
N GLN A 629 31.19 11.95 30.58
CA GLN A 629 30.01 11.26 30.06
C GLN A 629 28.97 12.29 29.68
N ILE A 630 28.44 12.18 28.46
CA ILE A 630 27.37 13.05 27.99
C ILE A 630 26.10 12.25 27.80
N THR A 631 25.00 12.82 28.26
CA THR A 631 23.66 12.29 28.03
C THR A 631 22.98 13.11 26.95
N LEU A 632 22.60 12.46 25.86
CA LEU A 632 21.87 13.07 24.75
C LEU A 632 20.47 12.48 24.72
N SER A 633 19.43 13.30 24.84
CA SER A 633 18.06 12.83 24.64
C SER A 633 17.83 12.46 23.17
N ARG A 634 16.75 11.73 22.89
CA ARG A 634 16.24 11.54 21.53
C ARG A 634 16.09 12.88 20.80
N ASP A 635 16.25 12.83 19.47
CA ASP A 635 16.19 13.95 18.54
C ASP A 635 17.30 15.01 18.71
N THR A 636 18.30 14.75 19.56
CA THR A 636 19.44 15.67 19.71
C THR A 636 20.31 15.60 18.46
N GLU A 637 20.45 16.72 17.76
CA GLU A 637 21.37 16.85 16.62
C GLU A 637 22.82 16.83 17.13
N VAL A 638 23.57 15.78 16.79
CA VAL A 638 24.92 15.58 17.32
C VAL A 638 25.91 16.51 16.63
N SER A 639 26.38 17.53 17.36
CA SER A 639 27.48 18.42 16.96
C SER A 639 28.82 17.99 17.58
N CYS A 640 29.94 18.43 17.01
CA CYS A 640 31.27 18.14 17.56
C CYS A 640 31.43 18.71 18.98
N THR A 641 30.91 19.92 19.20
CA THR A 641 31.07 20.69 20.45
C THR A 641 30.37 20.08 21.66
N LEU A 642 29.50 19.08 21.45
CA LEU A 642 28.92 18.31 22.54
C LEU A 642 29.97 17.48 23.27
N CYS A 643 30.99 16.97 22.58
CA CYS A 643 31.96 16.03 23.15
C CYS A 643 33.40 16.56 23.18
N HIS A 644 33.76 17.46 22.25
CA HIS A 644 35.10 18.02 22.14
C HIS A 644 35.15 19.34 21.38
N GLU A 645 36.25 20.09 21.49
CA GLU A 645 36.50 21.23 20.60
C GLU A 645 36.33 20.83 19.12
N ASN A 646 35.63 21.68 18.36
CA ASN A 646 35.37 21.41 16.97
C ASN A 646 36.62 21.62 16.11
N LYS A 647 37.09 20.54 15.48
CA LYS A 647 38.28 20.51 14.62
C LYS A 647 37.94 20.21 13.15
N LEU A 648 36.66 20.21 12.77
CA LEU A 648 36.21 19.82 11.43
C LEU A 648 36.54 20.81 10.32
#